data_AF-A0A9W6UY00-F1
#
_entry.id   AF-A0A9W6UY00-F1
#
_cell.length_a   1.000
_cell.length_b   1.000
_cell.length_c   1.000
_cell.angle_alpha   90.00
_cell.angle_beta   90.00
_cell.angle_gamma   90.00
#
_symmetry.space_group_name_H-M   'P 1'
#
loop_
_entity.id
_entity.type
_entity.pdbx_description
1 polymer ?
#
loop_
_entity_poly.entity_id
_entity_poly.type
_entity_poly.pdbx_seq_one_letter_code
_entity_poly.pdbx_strand_id
1 'polypeptide(L)'
;MADVEPAEPAAIGVAEPRKAKSGVNRLARSLPAEELAPFFEQACREFAAAGASELAMWAFTQARKVEKNHPGLVDMDRLHQVFLEFTPMGVVAPTALRDHVGLMAERLEPKQAYDRYREILDAAFAKGVVPYARIYPDTRKLGRPAKVRKSVAEDDLTLRLLRSGALRYASYAVWQAAGPSLSRLVTGDDDAVRLLIAAEPDEDAEDDPELAEEIWRMWVEVLVEVGAGALLSEEWFVQNSGRCALKTLVPLVRQAGERLVPQERAASCLVTDVYSRFDVATEGQLNQETLRWLSANVPTVTEQARQDPNRFAQQLDHFITNLGRAVNIDYVAALRGLWEGVPEFRDELRRQVEQWKAGVASASLPLLSHGLRRLRKLAEHGYADLAPGFADGLRITDPVDALHAALRGGIPEELTFPYEWRTSPGGLVSEEVKLAQHGDRLTAAYRSGHVQVWTPVREKLRAWLKTHDQGLVFWDDGEQLLASLSLGGSMLTFRAVEGDDGEIGLILDPATRTRLPDGPAEAEVTFPHAAGPSRVEYRGGVITVTAPDGTQTARLPYWPLQKTDGRGPVVPPGWWCHLAVTDVRGSKALRDLHREQAARLVELALVGAGAVREEWSRILPDVVERPLRGGVSEYARTAAECVLDAVRLRERLGLPQPALPPSLRTRPELPAGGGVVMLPGMRWVEDAVREALEIPAPPEPRQVRVVTLPDWRRGLRVDFEDTGSAALHTVWPWRTAHHRRFLLENLNAWANTARGDGSGRWRLLRFTAAGRDSKATRGAIWRTPRGVLLVERHIVYEKRLIVWEYVPDGEFGPVELPGWRAYARFASRGWGGPERVLALRRLLDERGPVRPDPAWAHELADRTGMPPADAANIVFGLLEYALPFAYGDIPLSDLPKEIAALFPERGRVKVSWPLQDATREYLMPDDPAELWENGPLIARAAERYLELRDAL
;
A
#
# COMPACT_ATOMS: atom_id res chain seq x y z
N MET A 1 -4.53 -60.71 77.04
CA MET A 1 -3.82 -61.82 76.38
C MET A 1 -4.67 -62.22 75.17
N ALA A 2 -4.29 -61.99 73.91
CA ALA A 2 -3.00 -61.66 73.30
C ALA A 2 -3.14 -60.36 72.47
N ASP A 3 -2.23 -59.39 72.58
CA ASP A 3 -1.06 -59.22 71.70
C ASP A 3 -1.36 -59.48 70.22
N VAL A 4 -1.81 -58.42 69.52
CA VAL A 4 -1.59 -58.24 68.09
C VAL A 4 -1.25 -56.76 67.89
N GLU A 5 -0.02 -56.50 67.49
CA GLU A 5 0.50 -55.18 67.11
C GLU A 5 -0.35 -54.55 65.98
N PRO A 6 -0.51 -53.22 65.91
CA PRO A 6 -1.20 -52.57 64.78
C PRO A 6 -0.40 -52.55 63.46
N ALA A 7 0.79 -53.16 63.40
CA ALA A 7 1.78 -52.90 62.36
C ALA A 7 1.63 -53.69 61.04
N GLU A 8 0.78 -54.74 60.96
CA GLU A 8 0.79 -55.65 59.80
C GLU A 8 -0.02 -55.25 58.54
N PRO A 9 -1.14 -54.50 58.56
CA PRO A 9 -1.95 -54.34 57.34
C PRO A 9 -1.33 -53.41 56.29
N ALA A 10 -0.52 -52.42 56.71
CA ALA A 10 0.10 -51.45 55.80
C ALA A 10 1.27 -52.05 55.00
N ALA A 11 2.13 -52.85 55.65
CA ALA A 11 3.25 -53.55 55.00
C ALA A 11 2.78 -54.64 54.02
N ILE A 12 1.67 -55.33 54.32
CA ILE A 12 1.04 -56.32 53.42
C ILE A 12 0.33 -55.61 52.24
N GLY A 13 -0.16 -54.37 52.43
CA GLY A 13 -0.94 -53.62 51.45
C GLY A 13 -0.22 -53.35 50.13
N VAL A 14 1.09 -53.10 50.16
CA VAL A 14 1.90 -52.84 48.95
C VAL A 14 2.16 -54.12 48.16
N ALA A 15 2.41 -55.25 48.85
CA ALA A 15 2.74 -56.52 48.21
C ALA A 15 1.51 -57.36 47.80
N GLU A 16 0.41 -57.29 48.56
CA GLU A 16 -0.81 -58.09 48.35
C GLU A 16 -2.10 -57.26 48.51
N PRO A 17 -2.41 -56.35 47.57
CA PRO A 17 -3.51 -55.37 47.71
C PRO A 17 -4.88 -55.99 47.94
N ARG A 18 -5.14 -57.17 47.37
CA ARG A 18 -6.41 -57.90 47.55
C ARG A 18 -6.58 -58.40 48.99
N LYS A 19 -5.51 -58.91 49.63
CA LYS A 19 -5.57 -59.41 51.00
C LYS A 19 -5.77 -58.26 51.99
N ALA A 20 -5.10 -57.13 51.78
CA ALA A 20 -5.29 -55.91 52.58
C ALA A 20 -6.74 -55.37 52.50
N LYS A 21 -7.32 -55.25 51.29
CA LYS A 21 -8.74 -54.86 51.13
C LYS A 21 -9.68 -55.82 51.86
N SER A 22 -9.46 -57.13 51.74
CA SER A 22 -10.28 -58.15 52.43
C SER A 22 -10.14 -58.08 53.95
N GLY A 23 -8.94 -57.81 54.47
CA GLY A 23 -8.68 -57.63 55.90
C GLY A 23 -9.41 -56.42 56.48
N VAL A 24 -9.28 -55.26 55.85
CA VAL A 24 -9.97 -54.02 56.26
C VAL A 24 -11.49 -54.20 56.22
N ASN A 25 -12.04 -54.80 55.15
CA ASN A 25 -13.48 -55.08 55.07
C ASN A 25 -13.98 -56.05 56.14
N ARG A 26 -13.15 -57.00 56.58
CA ARG A 26 -13.51 -57.95 57.65
C ARG A 26 -13.64 -57.21 58.99
N LEU A 27 -12.68 -56.34 59.30
CA LEU A 27 -12.70 -55.52 60.52
C LEU A 27 -13.85 -54.50 60.51
N ALA A 28 -14.15 -53.90 59.36
CA ALA A 28 -15.28 -52.99 59.22
C ALA A 28 -16.63 -53.64 59.58
N ARG A 29 -16.83 -54.92 59.25
CA ARG A 29 -18.12 -55.62 59.53
C ARG A 29 -18.45 -55.75 61.02
N SER A 30 -17.46 -55.66 61.91
CA SER A 30 -17.65 -55.77 63.35
C SER A 30 -17.89 -54.43 64.06
N LEU A 31 -17.91 -53.31 63.33
CA LEU A 31 -18.05 -51.97 63.89
C LEU A 31 -19.48 -51.41 63.72
N PRO A 32 -19.96 -50.58 64.66
CA PRO A 32 -21.23 -49.86 64.51
C PRO A 32 -21.13 -48.74 63.46
N ALA A 33 -22.28 -48.31 62.93
CA ALA A 33 -22.35 -47.40 61.77
C ALA A 33 -21.64 -46.05 62.01
N GLU A 34 -21.69 -45.52 63.24
CA GLU A 34 -21.02 -44.30 63.67
C GLU A 34 -19.48 -44.38 63.66
N GLU A 35 -18.91 -45.58 63.77
CA GLU A 35 -17.45 -45.80 63.80
C GLU A 35 -16.86 -46.15 62.43
N LEU A 36 -17.71 -46.52 61.46
CA LEU A 36 -17.27 -47.00 60.14
C LEU A 36 -16.53 -45.94 59.32
N ALA A 37 -17.02 -44.69 59.26
CA ALA A 37 -16.36 -43.65 58.48
C ALA A 37 -14.98 -43.25 59.06
N PRO A 38 -14.85 -42.96 60.37
CA PRO A 38 -13.54 -42.77 61.00
C PRO A 38 -12.59 -43.96 60.85
N PHE A 39 -13.10 -45.20 60.91
CA PHE A 39 -12.30 -46.40 60.70
C PHE A 39 -11.69 -46.46 59.28
N PHE A 40 -12.50 -46.21 58.24
CA PHE A 40 -12.01 -46.19 56.87
C PHE A 40 -11.09 -44.99 56.59
N GLU A 41 -11.28 -43.86 57.26
CA GLU A 41 -10.33 -42.74 57.22
C GLU A 41 -8.99 -43.11 57.86
N GLN A 42 -8.98 -43.78 59.00
CA GLN A 42 -7.73 -44.28 59.58
C GLN A 42 -7.03 -45.25 58.64
N ALA A 43 -7.77 -46.19 58.02
CA ALA A 43 -7.21 -47.08 57.01
C ALA A 43 -6.63 -46.31 55.80
N CYS A 44 -7.27 -45.21 55.40
CA CYS A 44 -6.76 -44.32 54.37
C CYS A 44 -5.41 -43.69 54.77
N ARG A 45 -5.27 -43.21 56.02
CA ARG A 45 -3.99 -42.68 56.54
C ARG A 45 -2.88 -43.71 56.50
N GLU A 46 -3.14 -44.92 56.98
CA GLU A 46 -2.15 -46.01 57.02
C GLU A 46 -1.71 -46.40 55.61
N PHE A 47 -2.65 -46.53 54.66
CA PHE A 47 -2.31 -46.85 53.28
C PHE A 47 -1.58 -45.71 52.56
N ALA A 48 -1.93 -44.46 52.82
CA ALA A 48 -1.23 -43.30 52.27
C ALA A 48 0.20 -43.22 52.81
N ALA A 49 0.40 -43.42 54.11
CA ALA A 49 1.72 -43.46 54.74
C ALA A 49 2.62 -44.59 54.19
N ALA A 50 2.01 -45.71 53.78
CA ALA A 50 2.70 -46.84 53.14
C ALA A 50 2.91 -46.68 51.62
N GLY A 51 2.50 -45.57 51.01
CA GLY A 51 2.61 -45.34 49.56
C GLY A 51 1.63 -46.15 48.70
N ALA A 52 0.62 -46.80 49.31
CA ALA A 52 -0.38 -47.60 48.60
C ALA A 52 -1.58 -46.74 48.15
N SER A 53 -1.34 -45.80 47.22
CA SER A 53 -2.31 -44.74 46.84
C SER A 53 -3.67 -45.28 46.36
N GLU A 54 -3.71 -46.38 45.59
CA GLU A 54 -4.99 -46.98 45.17
C GLU A 54 -5.80 -47.56 46.34
N LEU A 55 -5.12 -48.10 47.36
CA LEU A 55 -5.77 -48.62 48.56
C LEU A 55 -6.26 -47.49 49.45
N ALA A 56 -5.46 -46.43 49.59
CA ALA A 56 -5.84 -45.23 50.31
C ALA A 56 -7.09 -44.59 49.67
N MET A 57 -7.10 -44.42 48.35
CA MET A 57 -8.24 -43.88 47.62
C MET A 57 -9.49 -44.77 47.71
N TRP A 58 -9.31 -46.10 47.69
CA TRP A 58 -10.40 -47.04 47.94
C TRP A 58 -10.99 -46.87 49.35
N ALA A 59 -10.14 -46.79 50.38
CA ALA A 59 -10.56 -46.63 51.78
C ALA A 59 -11.30 -45.31 52.00
N PHE A 60 -10.77 -44.20 51.46
CA PHE A 60 -11.45 -42.90 51.45
C PHE A 60 -12.83 -42.99 50.81
N THR A 61 -12.93 -43.66 49.66
CA THR A 61 -14.21 -43.87 48.96
C THR A 61 -15.21 -44.68 49.79
N GLN A 62 -14.75 -45.67 50.59
CA GLN A 62 -15.63 -46.40 51.50
C GLN A 62 -16.16 -45.51 52.63
N ALA A 63 -15.31 -44.65 53.23
CA ALA A 63 -15.75 -43.69 54.23
C ALA A 63 -16.87 -42.78 53.68
N ARG A 64 -16.70 -42.27 52.47
CA ARG A 64 -17.74 -41.45 51.79
C ARG A 64 -19.01 -42.23 51.46
N LYS A 65 -18.93 -43.53 51.15
CA LYS A 65 -20.11 -44.39 50.93
C LYS A 65 -20.92 -44.60 52.20
N VAL A 66 -20.23 -44.79 53.34
CA VAL A 66 -20.89 -44.92 54.65
C VAL A 66 -21.69 -43.65 54.95
N GLU A 67 -21.09 -42.48 54.79
CA GLU A 67 -21.76 -41.19 55.01
C GLU A 67 -22.95 -40.97 54.07
N LYS A 68 -22.83 -41.38 52.81
CA LYS A 68 -23.94 -41.31 51.84
C LYS A 68 -25.11 -42.21 52.25
N ASN A 69 -24.83 -43.39 52.81
CA ASN A 69 -25.85 -44.33 53.30
C ASN A 69 -26.44 -43.92 54.64
N HIS A 70 -25.74 -43.08 55.41
CA HIS A 70 -26.17 -42.57 56.72
C HIS A 70 -26.06 -41.03 56.82
N PRO A 71 -26.88 -40.25 56.08
CA PRO A 71 -26.72 -38.78 55.98
C PRO A 71 -26.87 -38.00 57.29
N GLY A 72 -27.51 -38.60 58.31
CA GLY A 72 -27.70 -38.01 59.65
C GLY A 72 -26.47 -38.11 60.56
N LEU A 73 -25.46 -38.88 60.17
CA LEU A 73 -24.17 -39.01 60.88
C LEU A 73 -23.08 -38.10 60.28
N VAL A 74 -23.42 -37.30 59.27
CA VAL A 74 -22.46 -36.45 58.56
C VAL A 74 -22.21 -35.17 59.36
N ASP A 75 -21.02 -35.09 59.92
CA ASP A 75 -20.45 -33.89 60.52
C ASP A 75 -19.65 -33.11 59.46
N MET A 76 -20.11 -31.89 59.14
CA MET A 76 -19.48 -31.04 58.11
C MET A 76 -18.12 -30.47 58.53
N ASP A 77 -17.84 -30.34 59.82
CA ASP A 77 -16.55 -29.84 60.32
C ASP A 77 -15.50 -30.93 60.27
N ARG A 78 -15.85 -32.14 60.74
CA ARG A 78 -14.99 -33.32 60.56
C ARG A 78 -14.72 -33.59 59.09
N LEU A 79 -15.75 -33.56 58.25
CA LEU A 79 -15.61 -33.82 56.81
C LEU A 79 -14.68 -32.81 56.14
N HIS A 80 -14.81 -31.52 56.48
CA HIS A 80 -13.89 -30.47 55.99
C HIS A 80 -12.44 -30.75 56.38
N GLN A 81 -12.17 -31.10 57.65
CA GLN A 81 -10.82 -31.46 58.11
C GLN A 81 -10.26 -32.69 57.37
N VAL A 82 -11.11 -33.70 57.13
CA VAL A 82 -10.75 -34.89 56.37
C VAL A 82 -10.39 -34.54 54.92
N PHE A 83 -11.14 -33.65 54.26
CA PHE A 83 -10.77 -33.19 52.93
C PHE A 83 -9.50 -32.32 52.92
N LEU A 84 -9.26 -31.49 53.94
CA LEU A 84 -8.00 -30.74 54.10
C LEU A 84 -6.79 -31.67 54.27
N GLU A 85 -6.97 -32.80 54.95
CA GLU A 85 -5.94 -33.80 55.18
C GLU A 85 -5.62 -34.61 53.92
N PHE A 86 -6.64 -35.18 53.26
CA PHE A 86 -6.43 -36.18 52.21
C PHE A 86 -6.32 -35.61 50.79
N THR A 87 -6.90 -34.44 50.51
CA THR A 87 -6.81 -33.84 49.16
C THR A 87 -5.35 -33.57 48.75
N PRO A 88 -4.47 -33.03 49.61
CA PRO A 88 -3.07 -32.82 49.28
C PRO A 88 -2.25 -34.11 49.10
N MET A 89 -2.77 -35.25 49.60
CA MET A 89 -2.12 -36.56 49.43
C MET A 89 -2.45 -37.24 48.10
N GLY A 90 -3.35 -36.66 47.28
CA GLY A 90 -3.77 -37.24 46.00
C GLY A 90 -4.61 -38.52 46.12
N VAL A 91 -5.14 -38.83 47.30
CA VAL A 91 -5.93 -40.05 47.57
C VAL A 91 -7.44 -39.82 47.50
N VAL A 92 -7.85 -38.63 47.05
CA VAL A 92 -9.27 -38.25 46.93
C VAL A 92 -9.70 -38.31 45.47
N ALA A 93 -10.67 -39.17 45.16
CA ALA A 93 -11.21 -39.28 43.80
C ALA A 93 -11.93 -37.97 43.37
N PRO A 94 -11.83 -37.55 42.10
CA PRO A 94 -12.52 -36.35 41.59
C PRO A 94 -14.05 -36.35 41.79
N THR A 95 -14.69 -37.53 41.82
CA THR A 95 -16.12 -37.66 42.14
C THR A 95 -16.42 -37.30 43.58
N ALA A 96 -15.57 -37.69 44.53
CA ALA A 96 -15.77 -37.41 45.95
C ALA A 96 -15.64 -35.91 46.25
N LEU A 97 -14.71 -35.20 45.60
CA LEU A 97 -14.59 -33.75 45.70
C LEU A 97 -15.83 -33.03 45.14
N ARG A 98 -16.35 -33.47 43.98
CA ARG A 98 -17.57 -32.91 43.39
C ARG A 98 -18.79 -33.13 44.27
N ASP A 99 -18.94 -34.32 44.84
CA ASP A 99 -20.03 -34.65 45.76
C ASP A 99 -19.92 -33.78 47.03
N HIS A 100 -18.71 -33.58 47.55
CA HIS A 100 -18.47 -32.71 48.71
C HIS A 100 -18.78 -31.23 48.41
N VAL A 101 -18.39 -30.71 47.24
CA VAL A 101 -18.79 -29.37 46.77
C VAL A 101 -20.32 -29.24 46.70
N GLY A 102 -21.00 -30.27 46.19
CA GLY A 102 -22.46 -30.34 46.18
C GLY A 102 -23.06 -30.27 47.59
N LEU A 103 -22.51 -31.06 48.51
CA LEU A 103 -22.94 -31.14 49.90
C LEU A 103 -22.71 -29.82 50.66
N MET A 104 -21.56 -29.16 50.47
CA MET A 104 -21.28 -27.84 51.04
C MET A 104 -22.26 -26.77 50.52
N ALA A 105 -22.59 -26.81 49.23
CA ALA A 105 -23.56 -25.88 48.64
C ALA A 105 -24.98 -26.07 49.19
N GLU A 106 -25.32 -27.28 49.65
CA GLU A 106 -26.63 -27.62 50.22
C GLU A 106 -26.72 -27.31 51.73
N ARG A 107 -25.66 -27.59 52.49
CA ARG A 107 -25.71 -27.62 53.97
C ARG A 107 -25.05 -26.44 54.68
N LEU A 108 -24.25 -25.63 54.00
CA LEU A 108 -23.54 -24.49 54.59
C LEU A 108 -24.02 -23.16 54.02
N GLU A 109 -23.81 -22.09 54.78
CA GLU A 109 -24.03 -20.73 54.29
C GLU A 109 -23.13 -20.46 53.06
N PRO A 110 -23.63 -19.77 52.01
CA PRO A 110 -22.90 -19.62 50.75
C PRO A 110 -21.45 -19.13 50.86
N LYS A 111 -21.21 -18.15 51.73
CA LYS A 111 -19.87 -17.60 51.98
C LYS A 111 -18.96 -18.62 52.67
N GLN A 112 -19.49 -19.35 53.65
CA GLN A 112 -18.76 -20.39 54.37
C GLN A 112 -18.40 -21.57 53.46
N ALA A 113 -19.33 -22.00 52.59
CA ALA A 113 -19.07 -23.04 51.59
C ALA A 113 -17.96 -22.63 50.62
N TYR A 114 -17.98 -21.38 50.15
CA TYR A 114 -16.97 -20.83 49.25
C TYR A 114 -15.58 -20.73 49.92
N ASP A 115 -15.52 -20.26 51.15
CA ASP A 115 -14.25 -20.11 51.88
C ASP A 115 -13.64 -21.48 52.25
N ARG A 116 -14.45 -22.45 52.73
CA ARG A 116 -13.98 -23.83 52.99
C ARG A 116 -13.45 -24.51 51.73
N TYR A 117 -14.15 -24.33 50.60
CA TYR A 117 -13.66 -24.88 49.34
C TYR A 117 -12.29 -24.29 48.95
N ARG A 118 -12.08 -22.98 49.16
CA ARG A 118 -10.77 -22.36 48.93
C ARG A 118 -9.69 -22.92 49.85
N GLU A 119 -9.99 -23.16 51.13
CA GLU A 119 -9.03 -23.78 52.05
C GLU A 119 -8.60 -25.18 51.58
N ILE A 120 -9.53 -25.98 51.06
CA ILE A 120 -9.21 -27.31 50.48
C ILE A 120 -8.29 -27.17 49.26
N LEU A 121 -8.58 -26.23 48.37
CA LEU A 121 -7.72 -25.97 47.21
C LEU A 121 -6.34 -25.46 47.63
N ASP A 122 -6.26 -24.54 48.59
CA ASP A 122 -5.00 -24.01 49.11
C ASP A 122 -4.13 -25.11 49.72
N ALA A 123 -4.74 -26.03 50.49
CA ALA A 123 -4.05 -27.17 51.06
C ALA A 123 -3.46 -28.08 49.96
N ALA A 124 -4.23 -28.33 48.88
CA ALA A 124 -3.76 -29.14 47.75
C ALA A 124 -2.63 -28.44 46.99
N PHE A 125 -2.79 -27.15 46.69
CA PHE A 125 -1.81 -26.33 46.00
C PHE A 125 -0.49 -26.20 46.77
N ALA A 126 -0.54 -26.12 48.10
CA ALA A 126 0.65 -26.11 48.95
C ALA A 126 1.51 -27.39 48.84
N LYS A 127 0.95 -28.47 48.29
CA LYS A 127 1.65 -29.72 47.97
C LYS A 127 1.92 -29.90 46.47
N GLY A 128 1.65 -28.87 45.65
CA GLY A 128 1.80 -28.92 44.20
C GLY A 128 0.71 -29.74 43.49
N VAL A 129 -0.39 -30.07 44.17
CA VAL A 129 -1.45 -30.94 43.63
C VAL A 129 -2.61 -30.10 43.10
N VAL A 130 -2.98 -30.31 41.83
CA VAL A 130 -4.26 -29.83 41.29
C VAL A 130 -5.30 -30.93 41.49
N PRO A 131 -6.29 -30.74 42.38
CA PRO A 131 -7.05 -31.87 42.90
C PRO A 131 -8.00 -32.52 41.89
N TYR A 132 -8.44 -31.78 40.85
CA TYR A 132 -9.28 -32.27 39.75
C TYR A 132 -9.54 -31.19 38.68
N ALA A 133 -9.95 -31.59 37.48
CA ALA A 133 -10.17 -30.70 36.33
C ALA A 133 -11.28 -29.62 36.49
N ARG A 134 -12.21 -29.79 37.44
CA ARG A 134 -13.42 -28.93 37.55
C ARG A 134 -13.33 -27.81 38.59
N ILE A 135 -12.13 -27.47 39.05
CA ILE A 135 -11.92 -26.43 40.05
C ILE A 135 -12.47 -25.05 39.64
N TYR A 136 -12.38 -24.65 38.37
CA TYR A 136 -12.96 -23.39 37.87
C TYR A 136 -14.51 -23.42 37.84
N PRO A 137 -15.17 -24.41 37.21
CA PRO A 137 -16.62 -24.56 37.29
C PRO A 137 -17.17 -24.57 38.72
N ASP A 138 -16.51 -25.27 39.64
CA ASP A 138 -16.98 -25.40 41.02
C ASP A 138 -16.72 -24.12 41.84
N THR A 139 -15.62 -23.42 41.59
CA THR A 139 -15.37 -22.06 42.11
C THR A 139 -16.47 -21.09 41.68
N ARG A 140 -16.91 -21.14 40.41
CA ARG A 140 -18.05 -20.33 39.92
C ARG A 140 -19.36 -20.73 40.60
N LYS A 141 -19.58 -22.03 40.77
CA LYS A 141 -20.80 -22.60 41.37
C LYS A 141 -20.98 -22.12 42.82
N LEU A 142 -19.92 -22.12 43.62
CA LEU A 142 -19.94 -21.67 45.02
C LEU A 142 -19.81 -20.15 45.15
N GLY A 143 -19.03 -19.50 44.29
CA GLY A 143 -18.78 -18.05 44.35
C GLY A 143 -20.01 -17.20 44.02
N ARG A 144 -20.86 -17.64 43.08
CA ARG A 144 -22.07 -16.89 42.67
C ARG A 144 -23.07 -16.70 43.83
N PRO A 145 -23.47 -17.76 44.57
CA PRO A 145 -24.28 -17.60 45.79
C PRO A 145 -23.59 -16.77 46.88
N ALA A 146 -22.26 -16.87 47.01
CA ALA A 146 -21.46 -16.07 47.94
C ALA A 146 -21.27 -14.58 47.54
N LYS A 147 -21.93 -14.13 46.46
CA LYS A 147 -21.83 -12.77 45.90
C LYS A 147 -20.41 -12.36 45.47
N VAL A 148 -19.56 -13.32 45.13
CA VAL A 148 -18.24 -13.07 44.54
C VAL A 148 -18.40 -12.97 43.02
N ARG A 149 -17.91 -11.88 42.43
CA ARG A 149 -17.92 -11.71 40.97
C ARG A 149 -17.08 -12.80 40.30
N LYS A 150 -17.56 -13.32 39.16
CA LYS A 150 -16.90 -14.38 38.41
C LYS A 150 -15.40 -14.10 38.18
N SER A 151 -15.07 -12.92 37.63
CA SER A 151 -13.68 -12.56 37.34
C SER A 151 -12.83 -12.54 38.61
N VAL A 152 -13.32 -11.96 39.71
CA VAL A 152 -12.60 -11.93 41.00
C VAL A 152 -12.33 -13.32 41.55
N ALA A 153 -13.32 -14.23 41.44
CA ALA A 153 -13.17 -15.60 41.92
C ALA A 153 -12.18 -16.41 41.07
N GLU A 154 -12.22 -16.22 39.74
CA GLU A 154 -11.28 -16.86 38.82
C GLU A 154 -9.87 -16.30 38.97
N ASP A 155 -9.73 -14.97 39.06
CA ASP A 155 -8.45 -14.28 39.23
C ASP A 155 -7.78 -14.71 40.55
N ASP A 156 -8.51 -14.77 41.67
CA ASP A 156 -7.97 -15.25 42.94
C ASP A 156 -7.53 -16.72 42.87
N LEU A 157 -8.30 -17.60 42.21
CA LEU A 157 -7.94 -19.00 42.00
C LEU A 157 -6.69 -19.13 41.12
N THR A 158 -6.65 -18.43 39.98
CA THR A 158 -5.53 -18.43 39.05
C THR A 158 -4.25 -17.94 39.72
N LEU A 159 -4.33 -16.85 40.50
CA LEU A 159 -3.19 -16.29 41.22
C LEU A 159 -2.62 -17.28 42.24
N ARG A 160 -3.48 -18.03 42.95
CA ARG A 160 -3.06 -19.06 43.90
C ARG A 160 -2.37 -20.23 43.21
N LEU A 161 -2.95 -20.73 42.11
CA LEU A 161 -2.36 -21.78 41.27
C LEU A 161 -0.98 -21.38 40.74
N LEU A 162 -0.84 -20.13 40.31
CA LEU A 162 0.42 -19.61 39.79
C LEU A 162 1.48 -19.49 40.89
N ARG A 163 1.13 -18.89 42.03
CA ARG A 163 2.07 -18.67 43.15
C ARG A 163 2.48 -19.94 43.88
N SER A 164 1.65 -20.97 43.87
CA SER A 164 1.97 -22.26 44.48
C SER A 164 2.85 -23.16 43.59
N GLY A 165 2.99 -22.83 42.30
CA GLY A 165 3.63 -23.68 41.31
C GLY A 165 2.77 -24.87 40.84
N ALA A 166 1.56 -25.04 41.37
CA ALA A 166 0.68 -26.16 41.01
C ALA A 166 0.18 -26.09 39.55
N LEU A 167 0.19 -24.91 38.94
CA LEU A 167 -0.25 -24.71 37.55
C LEU A 167 0.56 -25.57 36.54
N ARG A 168 1.82 -25.88 36.84
CA ARG A 168 2.68 -26.75 36.02
C ARG A 168 2.08 -28.14 35.78
N TYR A 169 1.38 -28.69 36.76
CA TYR A 169 0.79 -30.04 36.73
C TYR A 169 -0.73 -30.01 36.45
N ALA A 170 -1.24 -28.89 35.95
CA ALA A 170 -2.67 -28.71 35.73
C ALA A 170 -3.13 -29.41 34.43
N SER A 171 -4.29 -30.07 34.50
CA SER A 171 -4.97 -30.64 33.33
C SER A 171 -5.33 -29.58 32.27
N TYR A 172 -5.58 -30.02 31.05
CA TYR A 172 -6.01 -29.20 29.90
C TYR A 172 -7.19 -28.28 30.24
N ALA A 173 -8.23 -28.84 30.88
CA ALA A 173 -9.43 -28.09 31.25
C ALA A 173 -9.16 -26.94 32.24
N VAL A 174 -8.13 -27.08 33.08
CA VAL A 174 -7.71 -26.06 34.05
C VAL A 174 -6.93 -24.97 33.34
N TRP A 175 -5.99 -25.32 32.45
CA TRP A 175 -5.27 -24.36 31.61
C TRP A 175 -6.19 -23.53 30.71
N GLN A 176 -7.11 -24.19 30.00
CA GLN A 176 -8.10 -23.54 29.16
C GLN A 176 -8.97 -22.53 29.94
N ALA A 177 -9.32 -22.85 31.19
CA ALA A 177 -10.09 -21.95 32.04
C ALA A 177 -9.25 -20.82 32.67
N ALA A 178 -7.95 -21.07 32.91
CA ALA A 178 -7.02 -20.12 33.53
C ALA A 178 -6.53 -19.04 32.57
N GLY A 179 -6.35 -19.36 31.28
CA GLY A 179 -5.74 -18.47 30.27
C GLY A 179 -6.17 -17.00 30.33
N PRO A 180 -7.48 -16.68 30.21
CA PRO A 180 -7.94 -15.29 30.26
C PRO A 180 -7.62 -14.56 31.57
N SER A 181 -7.60 -15.27 32.69
CA SER A 181 -7.25 -14.69 34.00
C SER A 181 -5.75 -14.52 34.16
N LEU A 182 -4.94 -15.44 33.62
CA LEU A 182 -3.48 -15.32 33.59
C LEU A 182 -3.07 -14.06 32.84
N SER A 183 -3.58 -13.84 31.62
CA SER A 183 -3.24 -12.65 30.84
C SER A 183 -3.61 -11.35 31.58
N ARG A 184 -4.77 -11.28 32.24
CA ARG A 184 -5.18 -10.10 33.01
C ARG A 184 -4.32 -9.84 34.25
N LEU A 185 -3.96 -10.90 34.99
CA LEU A 185 -3.25 -10.78 36.26
C LEU A 185 -1.77 -10.46 36.08
N VAL A 186 -1.18 -10.98 35.01
CA VAL A 186 0.28 -10.98 34.80
C VAL A 186 0.73 -9.80 33.94
N THR A 187 -0.14 -9.24 33.11
CA THR A 187 0.21 -8.10 32.24
C THR A 187 0.71 -6.90 33.06
N GLY A 188 1.95 -6.49 32.83
CA GLY A 188 2.57 -5.33 33.48
C GLY A 188 3.20 -5.61 34.85
N ASP A 189 3.26 -6.87 35.30
CA ASP A 189 3.94 -7.31 36.53
C ASP A 189 5.03 -8.34 36.20
N ASP A 190 6.28 -7.88 36.12
CA ASP A 190 7.43 -8.71 35.75
C ASP A 190 7.65 -9.92 36.70
N ASP A 191 7.32 -9.80 37.99
CA ASP A 191 7.47 -10.90 38.94
C ASP A 191 6.40 -11.96 38.72
N ALA A 192 5.17 -11.54 38.42
CA ALA A 192 4.11 -12.46 38.02
C ALA A 192 4.43 -13.14 36.67
N VAL A 193 5.05 -12.43 35.73
CA VAL A 193 5.51 -13.02 34.45
C VAL A 193 6.60 -14.07 34.71
N ARG A 194 7.56 -13.82 35.61
CA ARG A 194 8.58 -14.81 35.99
C ARG A 194 7.97 -16.07 36.59
N LEU A 195 6.94 -15.93 37.42
CA LEU A 195 6.20 -17.08 37.95
C LEU A 195 5.49 -17.86 36.82
N LEU A 196 4.93 -17.17 35.82
CA LEU A 196 4.31 -17.83 34.67
C LEU A 196 5.34 -18.56 33.80
N ILE A 197 6.53 -17.99 33.61
CA ILE A 197 7.65 -18.66 32.93
C ILE A 197 8.08 -19.91 33.71
N ALA A 198 8.19 -19.82 35.04
CA ALA A 198 8.54 -20.97 35.89
C ALA A 198 7.44 -22.05 35.94
N ALA A 199 6.20 -21.69 35.61
CA ALA A 199 5.06 -22.59 35.50
C ALA A 199 4.94 -23.27 34.13
N GLU A 200 6.06 -23.44 33.41
CA GLU A 200 6.12 -24.26 32.19
C GLU A 200 5.44 -25.62 32.44
N PRO A 201 4.42 -25.99 31.63
CA PRO A 201 3.68 -27.22 31.80
C PRO A 201 4.57 -28.46 31.79
N ASP A 202 4.27 -29.41 32.67
CA ASP A 202 4.96 -30.69 32.70
C ASP A 202 4.49 -31.60 31.55
N GLU A 203 5.38 -32.39 30.97
CA GLU A 203 5.03 -33.30 29.87
C GLU A 203 4.08 -34.41 30.34
N ASP A 204 4.17 -34.78 31.62
CA ASP A 204 3.32 -35.79 32.26
C ASP A 204 2.04 -35.19 32.88
N ALA A 205 1.70 -33.92 32.58
CA ALA A 205 0.50 -33.26 33.13
C ALA A 205 -0.81 -33.87 32.60
N GLU A 206 -0.78 -34.50 31.42
CA GLU A 206 -1.88 -35.26 30.83
C GLU A 206 -1.35 -36.60 30.31
N ASP A 207 -2.15 -37.66 30.46
CA ASP A 207 -1.81 -38.99 29.91
C ASP A 207 -1.85 -39.01 28.36
N ASP A 208 -2.58 -38.06 27.76
CA ASP A 208 -2.71 -37.88 26.31
C ASP A 208 -1.66 -36.89 25.78
N PRO A 209 -0.67 -37.35 24.98
CA PRO A 209 0.38 -36.49 24.44
C PRO A 209 -0.14 -35.32 23.59
N GLU A 210 -1.27 -35.49 22.88
CA GLU A 210 -1.84 -34.40 22.07
C GLU A 210 -2.34 -33.26 22.97
N LEU A 211 -3.00 -33.61 24.09
CA LEU A 211 -3.47 -32.63 25.07
C LEU A 211 -2.32 -31.96 25.83
N ALA A 212 -1.25 -32.71 26.15
CA ALA A 212 -0.05 -32.15 26.76
C ALA A 212 0.60 -31.08 25.84
N GLU A 213 0.65 -31.34 24.54
CA GLU A 213 1.14 -30.37 23.55
C GLU A 213 0.20 -29.16 23.41
N GLU A 214 -1.12 -29.37 23.43
CA GLU A 214 -2.09 -28.25 23.44
C GLU A 214 -1.94 -27.35 24.67
N ILE A 215 -1.66 -27.93 25.85
CA ILE A 215 -1.38 -27.17 27.07
C ILE A 215 -0.14 -26.31 26.89
N TRP A 216 0.95 -26.89 26.38
CA TRP A 216 2.18 -26.16 26.13
C TRP A 216 1.94 -25.00 25.15
N ARG A 217 1.20 -25.22 24.06
CA ARG A 217 0.81 -24.17 23.11
C ARG A 217 0.01 -23.04 23.77
N MET A 218 -0.98 -23.36 24.60
CA MET A 218 -1.75 -22.36 25.36
C MET A 218 -0.85 -21.53 26.27
N TRP A 219 0.11 -22.15 26.95
CA TRP A 219 1.08 -21.45 27.80
C TRP A 219 1.91 -20.45 27.00
N VAL A 220 2.50 -20.84 25.86
CA VAL A 220 3.30 -19.93 25.03
C VAL A 220 2.44 -18.81 24.42
N GLU A 221 1.17 -19.07 24.08
CA GLU A 221 0.24 -18.03 23.62
C GLU A 221 0.00 -16.97 24.71
N VAL A 222 -0.17 -17.37 25.97
CA VAL A 222 -0.27 -16.43 27.11
C VAL A 222 1.04 -15.67 27.31
N LEU A 223 2.21 -16.32 27.17
CA LEU A 223 3.52 -15.65 27.25
C LEU A 223 3.65 -14.50 26.23
N VAL A 224 3.15 -14.70 25.01
CA VAL A 224 3.10 -13.64 23.99
C VAL A 224 2.20 -12.50 24.43
N GLU A 225 0.99 -12.79 24.89
CA GLU A 225 0.01 -11.77 25.30
C GLU A 225 0.54 -10.85 26.41
N VAL A 226 1.29 -11.40 27.37
CA VAL A 226 1.80 -10.65 28.53
C VAL A 226 3.16 -10.00 28.31
N GLY A 227 3.77 -10.13 27.13
CA GLY A 227 5.07 -9.53 26.85
C GLY A 227 6.28 -10.31 27.38
N ALA A 228 6.14 -11.60 27.69
CA ALA A 228 7.15 -12.38 28.41
C ALA A 228 8.48 -12.55 27.65
N GLY A 229 8.51 -12.32 26.33
CA GLY A 229 9.75 -12.39 25.55
C GLY A 229 10.86 -11.47 26.07
N ALA A 230 10.51 -10.34 26.70
CA ALA A 230 11.48 -9.46 27.34
C ALA A 230 12.24 -10.14 28.50
N LEU A 231 11.63 -11.13 29.17
CA LEU A 231 12.13 -11.78 30.38
C LEU A 231 12.64 -13.22 30.16
N LEU A 232 12.29 -13.87 29.04
CA LEU A 232 12.77 -15.22 28.71
C LEU A 232 14.30 -15.26 28.51
N SER A 233 14.98 -16.30 29.01
CA SER A 233 16.43 -16.44 28.80
C SER A 233 16.77 -16.73 27.34
N GLU A 234 18.00 -16.43 26.92
CA GLU A 234 18.51 -16.81 25.60
C GLU A 234 18.48 -18.34 25.41
N GLU A 235 18.83 -19.08 26.45
CA GLU A 235 18.77 -20.55 26.48
C GLU A 235 17.36 -21.08 26.21
N TRP A 236 16.33 -20.42 26.75
CA TRP A 236 14.95 -20.80 26.48
C TRP A 236 14.63 -20.73 24.98
N PHE A 237 15.06 -19.68 24.28
CA PHE A 237 14.84 -19.55 22.83
C PHE A 237 15.60 -20.62 22.05
N VAL A 238 16.83 -20.94 22.45
CA VAL A 238 17.63 -22.00 21.82
C VAL A 238 16.95 -23.37 21.97
N GLN A 239 16.38 -23.67 23.13
CA GLN A 239 15.72 -24.95 23.42
C GLN A 239 14.32 -25.05 22.78
N ASN A 240 13.53 -23.97 22.77
CA ASN A 240 12.10 -24.03 22.49
C ASN A 240 11.67 -23.46 21.13
N SER A 241 12.56 -22.75 20.41
CA SER A 241 12.21 -22.11 19.13
C SER A 241 11.62 -23.09 18.11
N GLY A 242 12.20 -24.30 18.00
CA GLY A 242 11.72 -25.33 17.08
C GLY A 242 10.32 -25.89 17.40
N ARG A 243 9.86 -25.77 18.65
CA ARG A 243 8.52 -26.20 19.09
C ARG A 243 7.48 -25.07 18.92
N CYS A 244 7.92 -23.83 18.80
CA CYS A 244 7.04 -22.68 18.66
C CYS A 244 6.54 -22.50 17.21
N ALA A 245 5.23 -22.33 17.03
CA ALA A 245 4.68 -21.82 15.79
C ALA A 245 5.20 -20.40 15.49
N LEU A 246 5.40 -20.06 14.21
CA LEU A 246 5.88 -18.74 13.77
C LEU A 246 5.07 -17.59 14.40
N LYS A 247 3.74 -17.71 14.39
CA LYS A 247 2.79 -16.73 14.94
C LYS A 247 3.07 -16.35 16.40
N THR A 248 3.75 -17.23 17.14
CA THR A 248 4.06 -17.09 18.57
C THR A 248 5.55 -16.74 18.77
N LEU A 249 6.45 -17.42 18.05
CA LEU A 249 7.90 -17.21 18.17
C LEU A 249 8.32 -15.79 17.79
N VAL A 250 7.86 -15.27 16.65
CA VAL A 250 8.30 -13.95 16.17
C VAL A 250 7.91 -12.82 17.13
N PRO A 251 6.67 -12.77 17.67
CA PRO A 251 6.35 -11.83 18.74
C PRO A 251 7.25 -11.92 19.97
N LEU A 252 7.54 -13.14 20.49
CA LEU A 252 8.43 -13.31 21.64
C LEU A 252 9.85 -12.79 21.35
N VAL A 253 10.39 -13.09 20.17
CA VAL A 253 11.70 -12.60 19.73
C VAL A 253 11.71 -11.07 19.63
N ARG A 254 10.64 -10.47 19.08
CA ARG A 254 10.51 -9.00 19.00
C ARG A 254 10.43 -8.34 20.38
N GLN A 255 9.74 -8.97 21.34
CA GLN A 255 9.69 -8.52 22.74
C GLN A 255 11.07 -8.61 23.43
N ALA A 256 11.85 -9.66 23.13
CA ALA A 256 13.22 -9.79 23.62
C ALA A 256 14.17 -8.74 23.04
N GLY A 257 13.92 -8.32 21.79
CA GLY A 257 14.65 -7.26 21.11
C GLY A 257 16.12 -7.62 20.86
N GLU A 258 16.99 -6.61 20.90
CA GLU A 258 18.42 -6.75 20.59
C GLU A 258 19.19 -7.62 21.59
N ARG A 259 18.62 -7.96 22.75
CA ARG A 259 19.26 -8.84 23.75
C ARG A 259 19.62 -10.22 23.19
N LEU A 260 18.86 -10.69 22.20
CA LEU A 260 19.12 -11.98 21.54
C LEU A 260 20.19 -11.89 20.45
N VAL A 261 20.62 -10.69 20.08
CA VAL A 261 21.64 -10.48 19.05
C VAL A 261 23.02 -10.41 19.71
N PRO A 262 23.96 -11.30 19.37
CA PRO A 262 25.33 -11.21 19.88
C PRO A 262 26.01 -9.89 19.46
N GLN A 263 26.73 -9.23 20.39
CA GLN A 263 27.49 -8.01 20.12
C GLN A 263 28.78 -8.29 19.30
N GLU A 264 28.66 -8.81 18.09
CA GLU A 264 29.77 -8.85 17.14
C GLU A 264 29.27 -8.35 15.79
N ARG A 265 29.71 -7.13 15.45
CA ARG A 265 29.43 -6.48 14.16
C ARG A 265 30.27 -7.17 13.08
N ALA A 266 29.63 -7.64 12.02
CA ALA A 266 30.28 -7.91 10.74
C ALA A 266 29.82 -6.89 9.67
N ALA A 267 30.72 -6.64 8.73
CA ALA A 267 30.84 -5.47 7.88
C ALA A 267 29.74 -5.28 6.80
N SER A 268 29.72 -4.05 6.27
CA SER A 268 29.15 -3.58 4.99
C SER A 268 28.68 -4.68 4.02
N CYS A 269 27.40 -5.03 4.07
CA CYS A 269 26.71 -5.80 3.04
C CYS A 269 25.34 -5.16 2.75
N LEU A 270 24.69 -5.49 1.62
CA LEU A 270 23.31 -5.07 1.29
C LEU A 270 22.35 -5.27 2.47
N VAL A 271 22.64 -6.25 3.33
CA VAL A 271 21.76 -6.65 4.41
C VAL A 271 21.55 -5.57 5.46
N THR A 272 22.60 -4.82 5.81
CA THR A 272 22.52 -3.79 6.85
C THR A 272 21.85 -2.51 6.39
N ASP A 273 21.63 -2.27 5.09
CA ASP A 273 20.93 -1.08 4.59
C ASP A 273 19.55 -1.39 4.00
N VAL A 274 19.40 -2.54 3.33
CA VAL A 274 18.15 -2.92 2.68
C VAL A 274 17.19 -3.59 3.67
N TYR A 275 17.69 -4.50 4.51
CA TYR A 275 16.86 -5.31 5.42
C TYR A 275 16.82 -4.77 6.86
N SER A 276 17.71 -3.84 7.23
CA SER A 276 17.57 -3.10 8.50
C SER A 276 16.46 -2.05 8.43
N ARG A 277 16.22 -1.47 7.24
CA ARG A 277 15.25 -0.40 6.97
C ARG A 277 13.91 -0.92 6.46
N PHE A 278 13.34 -1.93 7.12
CA PHE A 278 11.93 -2.29 6.88
C PHE A 278 10.94 -1.16 7.24
N ASP A 279 11.43 -0.07 7.85
CA ASP A 279 10.72 1.19 8.10
C ASP A 279 10.84 2.24 6.98
N VAL A 280 11.23 1.88 5.75
CA VAL A 280 11.06 2.83 4.65
C VAL A 280 9.57 3.06 4.42
N ALA A 281 9.15 4.30 4.67
CA ALA A 281 7.79 4.76 4.47
C ALA A 281 7.32 4.37 3.06
N THR A 282 6.26 3.56 3.01
CA THR A 282 5.53 3.28 1.77
C THR A 282 5.12 4.60 1.10
N GLU A 283 4.88 4.58 -0.21
CA GLU A 283 4.38 5.78 -0.92
C GLU A 283 3.11 6.36 -0.27
N GLY A 284 2.25 5.50 0.32
CA GLY A 284 1.10 5.91 1.10
C GLY A 284 1.47 6.69 2.38
N GLN A 285 2.48 6.23 3.12
CA GLN A 285 3.00 6.93 4.30
C GLN A 285 3.65 8.26 3.93
N LEU A 286 4.51 8.30 2.91
CA LEU A 286 5.13 9.55 2.44
C LEU A 286 4.09 10.58 1.97
N ASN A 287 3.02 10.13 1.29
CA ASN A 287 1.91 11.01 0.92
C ASN A 287 1.22 11.62 2.17
N GLN A 288 0.93 10.82 3.18
CA GLN A 288 0.32 11.32 4.42
C GLN A 288 1.25 12.28 5.18
N GLU A 289 2.55 11.96 5.26
CA GLU A 289 3.54 12.77 5.97
C GLU A 289 3.81 14.12 5.28
N THR A 290 3.96 14.14 3.96
CA THR A 290 4.20 15.39 3.20
C THR A 290 2.97 16.29 3.12
N LEU A 291 1.75 15.72 3.15
CA LEU A 291 0.53 16.52 3.31
C LEU A 291 0.46 17.17 4.70
N ARG A 292 1.03 16.54 5.74
CA ARG A 292 1.14 17.18 7.06
C ARG A 292 2.03 18.40 7.01
N TRP A 293 3.06 18.48 6.17
CA TRP A 293 3.89 19.70 6.05
C TRP A 293 3.10 20.93 5.62
N LEU A 294 2.01 20.74 4.86
CA LEU A 294 1.12 21.82 4.42
C LEU A 294 0.23 22.36 5.55
N SER A 295 0.11 21.63 6.67
CA SER A 295 -0.70 21.99 7.83
C SER A 295 0.07 22.00 9.15
N ALA A 296 1.33 21.58 9.15
CA ALA A 296 2.21 21.51 10.30
C ALA A 296 2.79 22.89 10.61
N ASN A 297 3.04 23.14 11.90
CA ASN A 297 3.79 24.31 12.31
C ASN A 297 5.30 24.12 12.04
N VAL A 298 5.99 25.24 11.86
CA VAL A 298 7.45 25.31 11.60
C VAL A 298 8.29 24.52 12.62
N PRO A 299 8.02 24.56 13.93
CA PRO A 299 8.77 23.77 14.91
C PRO A 299 8.71 22.24 14.69
N THR A 300 7.55 21.71 14.28
CA THR A 300 7.37 20.27 14.05
C THR A 300 8.24 19.78 12.90
N VAL A 301 8.29 20.54 11.79
CA VAL A 301 9.12 20.20 10.62
C VAL A 301 10.61 20.31 10.95
N THR A 302 10.98 21.31 11.76
CA THR A 302 12.36 21.51 12.22
C THR A 302 12.86 20.33 13.06
N GLU A 303 12.02 19.85 13.99
CA GLU A 303 12.36 18.69 14.82
C GLU A 303 12.52 17.42 13.99
N GLN A 304 11.63 17.17 13.03
CA GLN A 304 11.74 16.04 12.10
C GLN A 304 13.07 16.06 11.33
N ALA A 305 13.49 17.24 10.85
CA ALA A 305 14.75 17.39 10.12
C ALA A 305 15.99 17.05 10.97
N ARG A 306 15.93 17.32 12.29
CA ARG A 306 17.04 17.05 13.22
C ARG A 306 17.11 15.60 13.68
N GLN A 307 15.94 14.97 13.87
CA GLN A 307 15.86 13.58 14.33
C GLN A 307 16.34 12.59 13.27
N ASP A 308 15.95 12.80 12.00
CA ASP A 308 16.32 11.90 10.91
C ASP A 308 16.54 12.69 9.60
N PRO A 309 17.76 13.23 9.38
CA PRO A 309 18.09 14.00 8.18
C PRO A 309 17.90 13.23 6.87
N ASN A 310 18.11 11.91 6.88
CA ASN A 310 17.97 11.08 5.68
C ASN A 310 16.51 10.90 5.29
N ARG A 311 15.64 10.61 6.26
CA ARG A 311 14.19 10.54 6.03
C ARG A 311 13.62 11.90 5.65
N PHE A 312 14.10 12.97 6.27
CA PHE A 312 13.72 14.34 5.93
C PHE A 312 14.05 14.67 4.46
N ALA A 313 15.25 14.31 3.97
CA ALA A 313 15.62 14.48 2.57
C ALA A 313 14.68 13.73 1.61
N GLN A 314 14.27 12.51 1.95
CA GLN A 314 13.31 11.72 1.15
C GLN A 314 11.90 12.34 1.16
N GLN A 315 11.45 12.79 2.33
CA GLN A 315 10.17 13.51 2.48
C GLN A 315 10.17 14.80 1.66
N LEU A 316 11.29 15.54 1.64
CA LEU A 316 11.44 16.74 0.84
C LEU A 316 11.36 16.44 -0.66
N ASP A 317 12.09 15.44 -1.17
CA ASP A 317 12.02 15.04 -2.57
C ASP A 317 10.57 14.70 -2.96
N HIS A 318 9.88 13.92 -2.10
CA HIS A 318 8.48 13.54 -2.30
C HIS A 318 7.55 14.75 -2.26
N PHE A 319 7.73 15.68 -1.33
CA PHE A 319 6.98 16.93 -1.25
C PHE A 319 7.11 17.74 -2.54
N ILE A 320 8.32 17.90 -3.08
CA ILE A 320 8.58 18.61 -4.33
C ILE A 320 7.87 17.96 -5.53
N THR A 321 7.88 16.62 -5.62
CA THR A 321 7.17 15.92 -6.71
C THR A 321 5.65 16.10 -6.67
N ASN A 322 5.08 16.34 -5.48
CA ASN A 322 3.65 16.55 -5.25
C ASN A 322 3.21 18.02 -5.36
N LEU A 323 4.10 18.98 -5.60
CA LEU A 323 3.71 20.39 -5.79
C LEU A 323 2.67 20.52 -6.92
N GLY A 324 1.57 21.23 -6.64
CA GLY A 324 0.46 21.41 -7.58
C GLY A 324 -0.43 20.19 -7.77
N ARG A 325 -0.34 19.16 -6.91
CA ARG A 325 -1.22 17.98 -6.98
C ARG A 325 -2.65 18.29 -6.51
N ALA A 326 -2.80 19.08 -5.46
CA ALA A 326 -4.10 19.50 -4.92
C ALA A 326 -4.43 20.94 -5.32
N VAL A 327 -5.51 21.15 -6.07
CA VAL A 327 -5.82 22.45 -6.69
C VAL A 327 -6.24 23.50 -5.65
N ASN A 328 -6.71 23.08 -4.47
CA ASN A 328 -7.15 23.93 -3.38
C ASN A 328 -6.01 24.38 -2.42
N ILE A 329 -4.75 24.11 -2.77
CA ILE A 329 -3.59 24.44 -1.92
C ILE A 329 -2.74 25.50 -2.60
N ASP A 330 -2.45 26.59 -1.88
CA ASP A 330 -1.46 27.57 -2.30
C ASP A 330 -0.05 27.07 -1.99
N TYR A 331 0.50 26.26 -2.89
CA TYR A 331 1.86 25.73 -2.78
C TYR A 331 2.94 26.81 -2.78
N VAL A 332 2.68 27.99 -3.37
CA VAL A 332 3.67 29.09 -3.39
C VAL A 332 3.79 29.66 -1.98
N ALA A 333 2.66 29.93 -1.33
CA ALA A 333 2.62 30.39 0.05
C ALA A 333 3.21 29.34 1.01
N ALA A 334 2.84 28.07 0.85
CA ALA A 334 3.37 26.98 1.67
C ALA A 334 4.89 26.83 1.53
N LEU A 335 5.41 26.83 0.29
CA LEU A 335 6.85 26.76 0.03
C LEU A 335 7.60 27.96 0.63
N ARG A 336 7.04 29.17 0.50
CA ARG A 336 7.61 30.39 1.10
C ARG A 336 7.67 30.30 2.63
N GLY A 337 6.59 29.86 3.27
CA GLY A 337 6.54 29.71 4.73
C GLY A 337 7.57 28.72 5.27
N LEU A 338 7.75 27.58 4.60
CA LEU A 338 8.80 26.61 4.95
C LEU A 338 10.20 27.17 4.70
N TRP A 339 10.41 27.85 3.57
CA TRP A 339 11.68 28.46 3.20
C TRP A 339 12.16 29.54 4.17
N GLU A 340 11.25 30.38 4.64
CA GLU A 340 11.53 31.47 5.59
C GLU A 340 11.63 30.94 7.04
N GLY A 341 10.84 29.94 7.40
CA GLY A 341 10.70 29.45 8.78
C GLY A 341 11.64 28.32 9.19
N VAL A 342 12.09 27.46 8.26
CA VAL A 342 12.86 26.23 8.56
C VAL A 342 14.23 26.27 7.86
N PRO A 343 15.32 26.65 8.53
CA PRO A 343 16.67 26.69 7.94
C PRO A 343 17.12 25.35 7.35
N GLU A 344 16.85 24.25 8.06
CA GLU A 344 17.19 22.89 7.64
C GLU A 344 16.50 22.51 6.31
N PHE A 345 15.24 22.92 6.11
CA PHE A 345 14.51 22.76 4.85
C PHE A 345 15.18 23.53 3.71
N ARG A 346 15.54 24.80 3.97
CA ARG A 346 16.15 25.67 2.97
C ARG A 346 17.51 25.13 2.51
N ASP A 347 18.35 24.70 3.44
CA ASP A 347 19.70 24.25 3.14
C ASP A 347 19.68 22.89 2.42
N GLU A 348 18.81 21.98 2.86
CA GLU A 348 18.61 20.68 2.20
C GLU A 348 17.99 20.84 0.80
N LEU A 349 17.01 21.74 0.62
CA LEU A 349 16.44 22.04 -0.69
C LEU A 349 17.48 22.61 -1.66
N ARG A 350 18.35 23.51 -1.20
CA ARG A 350 19.46 24.03 -2.03
C ARG A 350 20.42 22.92 -2.44
N ARG A 351 20.79 22.04 -1.50
CA ARG A 351 21.64 20.89 -1.78
C ARG A 351 21.02 19.98 -2.85
N GLN A 352 19.74 19.63 -2.72
CA GLN A 352 19.04 18.79 -3.71
C GLN A 352 18.90 19.49 -5.06
N VAL A 353 18.63 20.80 -5.10
CA VAL A 353 18.56 21.57 -6.35
C VAL A 353 19.89 21.50 -7.12
N GLU A 354 21.03 21.68 -6.44
CA GLU A 354 22.33 21.56 -7.09
C GLU A 354 22.62 20.12 -7.57
N GLN A 355 22.16 19.10 -6.83
CA GLN A 355 22.23 17.71 -7.29
C GLN A 355 21.36 17.46 -8.52
N TRP A 356 20.15 18.01 -8.58
CA TRP A 356 19.28 17.89 -9.75
C TRP A 356 19.84 18.65 -10.94
N LYS A 357 20.44 19.84 -10.75
CA LYS A 357 21.15 20.58 -11.80
C LYS A 357 22.31 19.76 -12.37
N ALA A 358 23.12 19.13 -11.52
CA ALA A 358 24.19 18.23 -11.95
C ALA A 358 23.63 17.01 -12.71
N GLY A 359 22.52 16.44 -12.22
CA GLY A 359 21.84 15.32 -12.87
C GLY A 359 21.33 15.64 -14.28
N VAL A 360 20.68 16.81 -14.47
CA VAL A 360 20.18 17.23 -15.79
C VAL A 360 21.28 17.68 -16.76
N ALA A 361 22.47 18.00 -16.24
CA ALA A 361 23.66 18.29 -17.05
C ALA A 361 24.42 17.02 -17.49
N SER A 362 24.05 15.84 -16.94
CA SER A 362 24.68 14.56 -17.27
C SER A 362 24.07 13.94 -18.54
N ALA A 363 24.76 12.96 -19.13
CA ALA A 363 24.23 12.14 -20.23
C ALA A 363 23.22 11.07 -19.77
N SER A 364 22.92 10.99 -18.47
CA SER A 364 22.02 9.97 -17.91
C SER A 364 20.56 10.35 -18.09
N LEU A 365 19.83 9.59 -18.91
CA LEU A 365 18.37 9.78 -19.05
C LEU A 365 17.60 9.63 -17.73
N PRO A 366 17.90 8.64 -16.86
CA PRO A 366 17.27 8.56 -15.53
C PRO A 366 17.51 9.79 -14.64
N LEU A 367 18.74 10.31 -14.59
CA LEU A 367 19.05 11.51 -13.80
C LEU A 367 18.43 12.77 -14.42
N LEU A 368 18.42 12.86 -15.75
CA LEU A 368 17.76 13.92 -16.51
C LEU A 368 16.26 13.96 -16.19
N SER A 369 15.57 12.81 -16.28
CA SER A 369 14.15 12.69 -15.94
C SER A 369 13.86 13.01 -14.49
N HIS A 370 14.69 12.47 -13.58
CA HIS A 370 14.56 12.72 -12.14
C HIS A 370 14.69 14.22 -11.83
N GLY A 371 15.76 14.87 -12.29
CA GLY A 371 16.05 16.26 -12.01
C GLY A 371 15.11 17.24 -12.71
N LEU A 372 14.82 17.06 -14.00
CA LEU A 372 13.95 17.98 -14.76
C LEU A 372 12.56 18.07 -14.16
N ARG A 373 11.98 16.93 -13.76
CA ARG A 373 10.66 16.89 -13.14
C ARG A 373 10.59 17.78 -11.89
N ARG A 374 11.64 17.78 -11.07
CA ARG A 374 11.71 18.51 -9.79
C ARG A 374 12.04 19.98 -9.99
N LEU A 375 13.04 20.28 -10.82
CA LEU A 375 13.39 21.64 -11.20
C LEU A 375 12.21 22.37 -11.86
N ARG A 376 11.48 21.69 -12.77
CA ARG A 376 10.25 22.23 -13.38
C ARG A 376 9.17 22.52 -12.33
N LYS A 377 8.89 21.58 -11.42
CA LYS A 377 7.89 21.77 -10.35
C LYS A 377 8.25 22.98 -9.49
N LEU A 378 9.51 23.13 -9.09
CA LEU A 378 9.98 24.30 -8.35
C LEU A 378 9.80 25.61 -9.13
N ALA A 379 10.19 25.64 -10.40
CA ALA A 379 10.05 26.83 -11.26
C ALA A 379 8.58 27.28 -11.38
N GLU A 380 7.65 26.34 -11.56
CA GLU A 380 6.22 26.61 -11.71
C GLU A 380 5.55 27.13 -10.42
N HIS A 381 6.13 26.81 -9.26
CA HIS A 381 5.58 27.11 -7.93
C HIS A 381 6.43 28.13 -7.15
N GLY A 382 7.09 29.06 -7.86
CA GLY A 382 7.63 30.29 -7.26
C GLY A 382 9.00 30.17 -6.63
N TYR A 383 9.72 29.05 -6.82
CA TYR A 383 11.05 28.88 -6.24
C TYR A 383 12.07 29.91 -6.77
N ALA A 384 11.97 30.31 -8.05
CA ALA A 384 12.84 31.32 -8.64
C ALA A 384 12.76 32.68 -7.90
N ASP A 385 11.60 33.00 -7.33
CA ASP A 385 11.39 34.22 -6.55
C ASP A 385 12.04 34.11 -5.16
N LEU A 386 12.10 32.90 -4.59
CA LEU A 386 12.71 32.61 -3.29
C LEU A 386 14.25 32.51 -3.37
N ALA A 387 14.75 32.06 -4.52
CA ALA A 387 16.17 31.85 -4.80
C ALA A 387 16.54 32.43 -6.18
N PRO A 388 16.88 33.74 -6.27
CA PRO A 388 17.14 34.42 -7.55
C PRO A 388 18.23 33.78 -8.43
N GLY A 389 19.22 33.10 -7.84
CA GLY A 389 20.25 32.34 -8.56
C GLY A 389 19.83 30.95 -9.04
N PHE A 390 18.52 30.64 -9.05
CA PHE A 390 18.03 29.30 -9.39
C PHE A 390 18.40 28.88 -10.82
N ALA A 391 18.39 29.81 -11.78
CA ALA A 391 18.76 29.53 -13.17
C ALA A 391 20.27 29.45 -13.41
N ASP A 392 21.09 29.91 -12.45
CA ASP A 392 22.53 30.01 -12.62
C ASP A 392 23.16 28.62 -12.80
N GLY A 393 24.02 28.51 -13.81
CA GLY A 393 24.74 27.27 -14.13
C GLY A 393 23.88 26.14 -14.67
N LEU A 394 22.57 26.33 -14.89
CA LEU A 394 21.67 25.29 -15.37
C LEU A 394 22.01 24.89 -16.82
N ARG A 395 22.59 23.70 -16.98
CA ARG A 395 22.83 23.05 -18.26
C ARG A 395 21.92 21.84 -18.36
N ILE A 396 21.14 21.75 -19.43
CA ILE A 396 20.22 20.64 -19.67
C ILE A 396 20.72 19.89 -20.90
N THR A 397 21.09 18.62 -20.73
CA THR A 397 21.44 17.71 -21.82
C THR A 397 20.26 17.51 -22.76
N ASP A 398 20.51 17.39 -24.07
CA ASP A 398 19.46 17.04 -25.03
C ASP A 398 18.89 15.66 -24.69
N PRO A 399 17.57 15.53 -24.41
CA PRO A 399 16.96 14.24 -24.12
C PRO A 399 17.15 13.18 -25.22
N VAL A 400 17.34 13.60 -26.48
CA VAL A 400 17.69 12.69 -27.58
C VAL A 400 19.07 12.08 -27.37
N ASP A 401 20.05 12.89 -26.97
CA ASP A 401 21.41 12.42 -26.69
C ASP A 401 21.44 11.52 -25.46
N ALA A 402 20.67 11.86 -24.41
CA ALA A 402 20.53 11.03 -23.22
C ALA A 402 19.85 9.68 -23.52
N LEU A 403 18.83 9.66 -24.38
CA LEU A 403 18.21 8.40 -24.86
C LEU A 403 19.21 7.57 -25.67
N HIS A 404 19.92 8.21 -26.60
CA HIS A 404 20.90 7.57 -27.45
C HIS A 404 22.02 6.93 -26.62
N ALA A 405 22.56 7.65 -25.64
CA ALA A 405 23.56 7.15 -24.71
C ALA A 405 23.01 6.00 -23.83
N ALA A 406 21.79 6.13 -23.30
CA ALA A 406 21.19 5.09 -22.46
C ALA A 406 20.99 3.77 -23.20
N LEU A 407 20.40 3.82 -24.40
CA LEU A 407 20.15 2.62 -25.22
C LEU A 407 21.46 1.96 -25.69
N ARG A 408 22.49 2.75 -26.02
CA ARG A 408 23.80 2.23 -26.41
C ARG A 408 24.64 1.75 -25.23
N GLY A 409 24.41 2.25 -24.03
CA GLY A 409 25.12 1.89 -22.81
C GLY A 409 24.58 0.60 -22.18
N GLY A 410 23.27 0.38 -22.32
CA GLY A 410 22.61 -0.88 -21.99
C GLY A 410 21.49 -0.71 -20.99
N ILE A 411 20.34 -1.28 -21.29
CA ILE A 411 19.12 -1.16 -20.47
C ILE A 411 18.76 -2.49 -19.83
N PRO A 412 18.12 -2.49 -18.64
CA PRO A 412 17.79 -3.71 -17.91
C PRO A 412 17.01 -4.73 -18.75
N GLU A 413 16.14 -4.28 -19.65
CA GLU A 413 15.30 -5.13 -20.50
C GLU A 413 16.07 -5.92 -21.59
N GLU A 414 17.35 -5.63 -21.81
CA GLU A 414 18.24 -6.50 -22.60
C GLU A 414 18.56 -7.80 -21.87
N LEU A 415 18.30 -7.85 -20.57
CA LEU A 415 18.44 -9.01 -19.71
C LEU A 415 17.07 -9.46 -19.20
N THR A 416 16.92 -10.76 -19.01
CA THR A 416 15.72 -11.38 -18.47
C THR A 416 16.07 -12.38 -17.40
N PHE A 417 15.14 -12.60 -16.48
CA PHE A 417 15.26 -13.69 -15.53
C PHE A 417 15.27 -15.02 -16.32
N PRO A 418 16.25 -15.91 -16.09
CA PRO A 418 16.46 -17.10 -16.92
C PRO A 418 15.45 -18.23 -16.65
N TYR A 419 14.67 -18.13 -15.58
CA TYR A 419 13.68 -19.14 -15.17
C TYR A 419 12.26 -18.63 -15.42
N GLU A 420 11.32 -19.55 -15.62
CA GLU A 420 9.91 -19.20 -15.68
C GLU A 420 9.46 -18.57 -14.36
N TRP A 421 9.03 -17.32 -14.42
CA TRP A 421 8.42 -16.66 -13.27
C TRP A 421 7.01 -17.20 -13.08
N ARG A 422 6.77 -17.95 -12.00
CA ARG A 422 5.43 -18.41 -11.66
C ARG A 422 4.55 -17.19 -11.36
N THR A 423 3.51 -17.03 -12.17
CA THR A 423 2.41 -16.12 -11.87
C THR A 423 1.30 -16.92 -11.19
N SER A 424 0.55 -16.29 -10.28
CA SER A 424 -0.59 -16.93 -9.64
C SER A 424 -1.54 -17.53 -10.69
N PRO A 425 -2.12 -18.73 -10.48
CA PRO A 425 -3.01 -19.37 -11.44
C PRO A 425 -4.14 -18.41 -11.87
N GLY A 426 -4.13 -18.01 -13.14
CA GLY A 426 -5.09 -17.05 -13.70
C GLY A 426 -4.55 -15.67 -14.07
N GLY A 427 -3.26 -15.37 -13.81
CA GLY A 427 -2.56 -14.19 -14.36
C GLY A 427 -3.12 -12.82 -13.95
N LEU A 428 -4.07 -12.78 -13.00
CA LEU A 428 -4.82 -11.58 -12.61
C LEU A 428 -4.34 -10.95 -11.29
N VAL A 429 -3.47 -11.62 -10.51
CA VAL A 429 -3.01 -11.14 -9.21
C VAL A 429 -1.50 -10.97 -9.22
N SER A 430 -1.03 -9.74 -9.00
CA SER A 430 0.38 -9.46 -8.73
C SER A 430 0.80 -10.17 -7.45
N GLU A 431 1.75 -11.09 -7.54
CA GLU A 431 2.26 -11.79 -6.36
C GLU A 431 3.38 -10.97 -5.71
N GLU A 432 3.34 -10.88 -4.38
CA GLU A 432 4.38 -10.25 -3.58
C GLU A 432 5.48 -11.27 -3.26
N VAL A 433 6.72 -10.88 -3.52
CA VAL A 433 7.91 -11.70 -3.30
C VAL A 433 8.96 -10.94 -2.50
N LYS A 434 9.60 -11.62 -1.54
CA LYS A 434 10.80 -11.14 -0.83
C LYS A 434 12.04 -11.83 -1.40
N LEU A 435 13.01 -11.05 -1.85
CA LEU A 435 14.28 -11.55 -2.38
C LEU A 435 15.44 -11.40 -1.41
N ALA A 436 16.30 -12.40 -1.34
CA ALA A 436 17.61 -12.36 -0.68
C ALA A 436 18.68 -13.08 -1.49
N GLN A 437 19.89 -12.53 -1.51
CA GLN A 437 21.05 -13.17 -2.13
C GLN A 437 22.04 -13.62 -1.06
N HIS A 438 22.59 -14.83 -1.24
CA HIS A 438 23.76 -15.31 -0.52
C HIS A 438 24.71 -15.99 -1.50
N GLY A 439 25.86 -15.36 -1.76
CA GLY A 439 26.81 -15.80 -2.77
C GLY A 439 26.16 -15.90 -4.14
N ASP A 440 26.20 -17.09 -4.74
CA ASP A 440 25.59 -17.41 -6.04
C ASP A 440 24.16 -17.95 -5.92
N ARG A 441 23.42 -17.57 -4.87
CA ARG A 441 22.06 -18.06 -4.63
C ARG A 441 21.10 -16.92 -4.47
N LEU A 442 20.00 -16.97 -5.21
CA LEU A 442 18.87 -16.05 -5.05
C LEU A 442 17.70 -16.80 -4.44
N THR A 443 17.27 -16.40 -3.25
CA THR A 443 16.10 -16.95 -2.57
C THR A 443 14.91 -16.00 -2.72
N ALA A 444 13.79 -16.52 -3.21
CA ALA A 444 12.49 -15.86 -3.21
C ALA A 444 11.55 -16.52 -2.20
N ALA A 445 11.03 -15.74 -1.27
CA ALA A 445 9.88 -16.12 -0.47
C ALA A 445 8.62 -15.42 -0.98
N TYR A 446 7.60 -16.19 -1.34
CA TYR A 446 6.37 -15.69 -1.93
C TYR A 446 5.25 -15.59 -0.90
N ARG A 447 4.34 -14.61 -1.10
CA ARG A 447 3.16 -14.44 -0.24
C ARG A 447 2.18 -15.61 -0.29
N SER A 448 2.07 -16.31 -1.41
CA SER A 448 1.26 -17.54 -1.50
C SER A 448 1.81 -18.68 -0.67
N GLY A 449 3.01 -18.53 -0.11
CA GLY A 449 3.52 -19.47 0.84
C GLY A 449 4.44 -20.52 0.25
N HIS A 450 5.36 -20.13 -0.62
CA HIS A 450 6.45 -21.01 -1.03
C HIS A 450 7.78 -20.26 -1.02
N VAL A 451 8.86 -21.03 -0.82
CA VAL A 451 10.24 -20.53 -0.98
C VAL A 451 10.89 -21.24 -2.17
N GLN A 452 11.55 -20.45 -3.00
CA GLN A 452 12.26 -20.92 -4.19
C GLN A 452 13.69 -20.41 -4.14
N VAL A 453 14.64 -21.26 -4.52
CA VAL A 453 16.05 -20.91 -4.56
C VAL A 453 16.56 -21.13 -5.97
N TRP A 454 17.13 -20.09 -6.56
CA TRP A 454 17.81 -20.17 -7.85
C TRP A 454 19.31 -20.11 -7.65
N THR A 455 19.99 -20.99 -8.39
CA THR A 455 21.45 -20.97 -8.58
C THR A 455 21.72 -20.65 -10.06
N PRO A 456 22.95 -20.35 -10.50
CA PRO A 456 23.21 -19.97 -11.90
C PRO A 456 22.92 -21.10 -12.90
N VAL A 457 22.97 -22.35 -12.46
CA VAL A 457 22.85 -23.55 -13.32
C VAL A 457 21.56 -24.33 -13.09
N ARG A 458 20.85 -24.08 -11.99
CA ARG A 458 19.74 -24.93 -11.56
C ARG A 458 18.74 -24.16 -10.72
N GLU A 459 17.47 -24.49 -10.94
CA GLU A 459 16.39 -24.17 -10.03
C GLU A 459 16.28 -25.26 -8.94
N LYS A 460 16.33 -24.85 -7.67
CA LYS A 460 16.03 -25.70 -6.51
C LYS A 460 14.69 -25.25 -5.94
N LEU A 461 13.65 -26.05 -6.16
CA LEU A 461 12.31 -25.78 -5.63
C LEU A 461 12.11 -26.61 -4.36
N ARG A 462 11.85 -25.97 -3.21
CA ARG A 462 11.15 -26.58 -2.04
C ARG A 462 11.09 -25.66 -0.82
N ALA A 463 9.86 -25.31 -0.43
CA ALA A 463 9.25 -25.50 0.89
C ALA A 463 7.90 -24.76 0.86
N TRP A 464 6.88 -25.28 1.54
CA TRP A 464 5.58 -24.60 1.67
C TRP A 464 5.56 -23.80 2.99
N LEU A 465 4.99 -22.60 2.97
CA LEU A 465 4.89 -21.66 4.09
C LEU A 465 3.41 -21.28 4.21
N LYS A 466 2.67 -21.61 5.28
CA LYS A 466 1.33 -21.03 5.42
C LYS A 466 1.35 -19.54 5.79
N THR A 467 2.47 -19.03 6.30
CA THR A 467 2.58 -17.67 6.88
C THR A 467 3.79 -16.92 6.32
N HIS A 468 3.56 -15.99 5.38
CA HIS A 468 4.64 -15.20 4.75
C HIS A 468 4.99 -13.90 5.48
N ASP A 469 4.15 -13.40 6.40
CA ASP A 469 4.22 -12.00 6.79
C ASP A 469 4.42 -11.74 8.29
N GLN A 470 5.67 -11.90 8.74
CA GLN A 470 6.12 -11.44 10.05
C GLN A 470 7.44 -10.66 10.01
N GLY A 471 7.81 -10.13 8.83
CA GLY A 471 9.07 -9.40 8.62
C GLY A 471 10.32 -10.28 8.50
N LEU A 472 10.17 -11.58 8.25
CA LEU A 472 11.26 -12.51 7.99
C LEU A 472 11.80 -12.39 6.54
N VAL A 473 13.10 -12.60 6.39
CA VAL A 473 13.84 -12.68 5.12
C VAL A 473 14.46 -14.07 5.02
N PHE A 474 13.96 -14.90 4.11
CA PHE A 474 14.49 -16.26 3.88
C PHE A 474 15.66 -16.24 2.89
N TRP A 475 16.68 -17.06 3.15
CA TRP A 475 17.85 -17.21 2.28
C TRP A 475 18.50 -18.60 2.44
N ASP A 476 19.05 -19.15 1.36
CA ASP A 476 19.75 -20.46 1.34
C ASP A 476 21.26 -20.23 1.41
N ASP A 477 21.93 -20.79 2.41
CA ASP A 477 23.40 -20.68 2.58
C ASP A 477 24.17 -21.76 1.78
N GLY A 478 23.45 -22.58 1.04
CA GLY A 478 23.95 -23.71 0.27
C GLY A 478 23.84 -25.06 0.95
N GLU A 479 23.75 -25.08 2.28
CA GLU A 479 23.56 -26.30 3.07
C GLU A 479 22.11 -26.40 3.55
N GLN A 480 21.53 -25.28 3.98
CA GLN A 480 20.22 -25.22 4.62
C GLN A 480 19.49 -23.89 4.32
N LEU A 481 18.18 -23.90 4.56
CA LEU A 481 17.38 -22.69 4.51
C LEU A 481 17.48 -21.95 5.85
N LEU A 482 17.73 -20.65 5.78
CA LEU A 482 17.82 -19.75 6.93
C LEU A 482 16.76 -18.65 6.81
N ALA A 483 16.40 -18.05 7.94
CA ALA A 483 15.48 -16.91 8.00
C ALA A 483 16.04 -15.85 8.94
N SER A 484 16.19 -14.61 8.46
CA SER A 484 16.69 -13.49 9.25
C SER A 484 15.55 -12.51 9.59
N LEU A 485 15.60 -11.96 10.80
CA LEU A 485 14.64 -11.00 11.35
C LEU A 485 15.36 -9.73 11.80
N SER A 486 14.84 -8.56 11.41
CA SER A 486 15.35 -7.26 11.89
C SER A 486 14.77 -6.90 13.26
N LEU A 487 15.66 -6.54 14.18
CA LEU A 487 15.40 -6.13 15.56
C LEU A 487 16.21 -4.85 15.85
N GLY A 488 15.58 -3.67 15.82
CA GLY A 488 16.24 -2.41 16.22
C GLY A 488 17.39 -1.92 15.32
N GLY A 489 17.54 -2.47 14.11
CA GLY A 489 18.68 -2.20 13.22
C GLY A 489 19.74 -3.30 13.25
N SER A 490 19.61 -4.25 14.19
CA SER A 490 20.36 -5.50 14.26
C SER A 490 19.58 -6.64 13.60
N MET A 491 20.25 -7.74 13.25
CA MET A 491 19.63 -8.89 12.59
C MET A 491 19.85 -10.16 13.41
N LEU A 492 18.81 -10.98 13.54
CA LEU A 492 18.87 -12.30 14.17
C LEU A 492 18.49 -13.37 13.14
N THR A 493 19.30 -14.42 13.01
CA THR A 493 19.08 -15.48 12.03
C THR A 493 18.64 -16.78 12.70
N PHE A 494 17.74 -17.50 12.03
CA PHE A 494 17.21 -18.79 12.44
C PHE A 494 17.48 -19.82 11.34
N ARG A 495 17.64 -21.08 11.74
CA ARG A 495 17.57 -22.21 10.81
C ARG A 495 16.11 -22.53 10.55
N ALA A 496 15.70 -22.57 9.27
CA ALA A 496 14.37 -22.96 8.87
C ALA A 496 14.30 -24.48 8.68
N VAL A 497 13.34 -25.13 9.34
CA VAL A 497 13.12 -26.57 9.26
C VAL A 497 11.68 -26.87 8.85
N GLU A 498 11.49 -27.91 8.05
CA GLU A 498 10.15 -28.40 7.70
C GLU A 498 9.58 -29.19 8.87
N GLY A 499 8.42 -28.78 9.38
CA GLY A 499 7.67 -29.45 10.43
C GLY A 499 6.74 -30.54 9.88
N ASP A 500 6.18 -31.34 10.78
CA ASP A 500 5.42 -32.57 10.46
C ASP A 500 4.12 -32.32 9.67
N ASP A 501 3.57 -31.11 9.73
CA ASP A 501 2.36 -30.68 9.00
C ASP A 501 2.67 -29.88 7.72
N GLY A 502 3.96 -29.82 7.33
CA GLY A 502 4.46 -29.03 6.21
C GLY A 502 4.64 -27.54 6.51
N GLU A 503 4.53 -27.10 7.77
CA GLU A 503 4.83 -25.73 8.19
C GLU A 503 6.34 -25.55 8.47
N ILE A 504 6.90 -24.38 8.12
CA ILE A 504 8.29 -24.09 8.47
C ILE A 504 8.37 -23.68 9.95
N GLY A 505 9.07 -24.49 10.73
CA GLY A 505 9.57 -24.13 12.05
C GLY A 505 10.88 -23.36 11.96
N LEU A 506 11.19 -22.55 12.98
CA LEU A 506 12.45 -21.82 13.08
C LEU A 506 13.19 -22.27 14.33
N ILE A 507 14.46 -22.61 14.16
CA ILE A 507 15.35 -22.99 15.26
C ILE A 507 16.41 -21.91 15.43
N LEU A 508 16.47 -21.33 16.63
CA LEU A 508 17.54 -20.42 17.02
C LEU A 508 18.78 -21.23 17.38
N ASP A 509 19.62 -21.48 16.38
CA ASP A 509 20.88 -22.19 16.55
C ASP A 509 22.03 -21.20 16.83
N PRO A 510 22.73 -21.32 17.98
CA PRO A 510 23.89 -20.49 18.31
C PRO A 510 24.96 -20.41 17.21
N ALA A 511 25.12 -21.45 16.38
CA ALA A 511 26.11 -21.50 15.31
C ALA A 511 25.71 -20.71 14.05
N THR A 512 24.42 -20.44 13.85
CA THR A 512 23.90 -19.77 12.64
C THR A 512 23.29 -18.40 12.92
N ARG A 513 22.98 -18.08 14.18
CA ARG A 513 22.23 -16.88 14.56
C ARG A 513 22.86 -15.52 14.22
N THR A 514 24.17 -15.49 14.02
CA THR A 514 24.94 -14.31 13.59
C THR A 514 25.19 -14.27 12.09
N ARG A 515 24.87 -15.35 11.35
CA ARG A 515 25.06 -15.40 9.90
C ARG A 515 24.09 -14.43 9.23
N LEU A 516 24.54 -13.81 8.14
CA LEU A 516 23.74 -12.92 7.32
C LEU A 516 23.83 -13.33 5.85
N PRO A 517 22.80 -13.02 5.04
CA PRO A 517 22.92 -13.20 3.60
C PRO A 517 24.12 -12.41 3.05
N ASP A 518 24.81 -12.98 2.07
CA ASP A 518 25.94 -12.33 1.42
C ASP A 518 25.53 -11.87 0.01
N GLY A 519 25.06 -10.64 -0.06
CA GLY A 519 24.75 -9.96 -1.31
C GLY A 519 25.69 -8.77 -1.49
N PRO A 520 26.53 -8.73 -2.54
CA PRO A 520 27.38 -7.57 -2.79
C PRO A 520 26.51 -6.39 -3.26
N ALA A 521 26.72 -5.22 -2.65
CA ALA A 521 26.00 -3.98 -3.00
C ALA A 521 26.38 -3.44 -4.38
N GLU A 522 27.49 -3.91 -4.93
CA GLU A 522 28.01 -3.55 -6.24
C GLU A 522 28.38 -4.82 -7.01
N ALA A 523 28.12 -4.84 -8.31
CA ALA A 523 28.48 -5.92 -9.22
C ALA A 523 28.74 -5.37 -10.62
N GLU A 524 29.26 -6.23 -11.50
CA GLU A 524 29.45 -5.92 -12.91
C GLU A 524 28.59 -6.82 -13.79
N VAL A 525 28.05 -6.26 -14.88
CA VAL A 525 27.28 -6.98 -15.88
C VAL A 525 27.66 -6.51 -17.28
N THR A 526 27.91 -7.44 -18.19
CA THR A 526 28.23 -7.11 -19.59
C THR A 526 27.00 -7.34 -20.45
N PHE A 527 26.40 -6.25 -20.93
CA PHE A 527 25.32 -6.34 -21.89
C PHE A 527 25.83 -6.87 -23.25
N PRO A 528 24.98 -7.54 -24.05
CA PRO A 528 25.41 -8.12 -25.32
C PRO A 528 26.01 -7.07 -26.25
N HIS A 529 27.17 -7.38 -26.83
CA HIS A 529 27.93 -6.50 -27.74
C HIS A 529 28.40 -5.17 -27.13
N ALA A 530 28.33 -4.99 -25.81
CA ALA A 530 28.91 -3.83 -25.13
C ALA A 530 30.46 -3.88 -25.17
N ALA A 531 31.10 -2.71 -25.15
CA ALA A 531 32.56 -2.59 -25.19
C ALA A 531 33.25 -2.97 -23.86
N GLY A 532 32.49 -3.09 -22.77
CA GLY A 532 32.97 -3.42 -21.43
C GLY A 532 31.82 -3.65 -20.45
N PRO A 533 32.14 -4.00 -19.19
CA PRO A 533 31.14 -4.24 -18.14
C PRO A 533 30.48 -2.94 -17.66
N SER A 534 29.18 -2.98 -17.43
CA SER A 534 28.43 -1.95 -16.71
C SER A 534 28.45 -2.24 -15.21
N ARG A 535 28.60 -1.21 -14.38
CA ARG A 535 28.51 -1.33 -12.92
C ARG A 535 27.06 -1.27 -12.47
N VAL A 536 26.63 -2.25 -11.69
CA VAL A 536 25.33 -2.30 -11.03
C VAL A 536 25.54 -2.04 -9.55
N GLU A 537 24.86 -1.03 -9.01
CA GLU A 537 25.11 -0.56 -7.64
C GLU A 537 23.81 -0.26 -6.91
N TYR A 538 23.67 -0.76 -5.70
CA TYR A 538 22.59 -0.41 -4.78
C TYR A 538 23.03 0.68 -3.82
N ARG A 539 22.25 1.78 -3.76
CA ARG A 539 22.36 2.80 -2.70
C ARG A 539 20.97 3.31 -2.32
N GLY A 540 20.63 3.25 -1.03
CA GLY A 540 19.45 3.92 -0.47
C GLY A 540 18.12 3.56 -1.12
N GLY A 541 17.84 2.26 -1.33
CA GLY A 541 16.58 1.80 -1.93
C GLY A 541 16.54 1.86 -3.46
N VAL A 542 17.67 2.10 -4.12
CA VAL A 542 17.74 2.24 -5.58
C VAL A 542 18.93 1.46 -6.12
N ILE A 543 18.68 0.63 -7.14
CA ILE A 543 19.71 0.04 -7.99
C ILE A 543 19.96 0.97 -9.18
N THR A 544 21.22 1.26 -9.45
CA THR A 544 21.68 2.04 -10.59
C THR A 544 22.53 1.17 -11.49
N VAL A 545 22.42 1.38 -12.80
CA VAL A 545 23.27 0.73 -13.81
C VAL A 545 24.06 1.83 -14.50
N THR A 546 25.38 1.71 -14.49
CA THR A 546 26.31 2.68 -15.08
C THR A 546 27.15 2.00 -16.16
N ALA A 547 27.03 2.47 -17.39
CA ALA A 547 27.79 1.98 -18.53
C ALA A 547 29.30 2.24 -18.37
N PRO A 548 30.17 1.56 -19.16
CA PRO A 548 31.62 1.72 -19.08
C PRO A 548 32.13 3.16 -19.28
N ASP A 549 31.37 3.99 -19.99
CA ASP A 549 31.69 5.40 -20.24
C ASP A 549 31.28 6.33 -19.08
N GLY A 550 30.74 5.78 -17.99
CA GLY A 550 30.24 6.53 -16.83
C GLY A 550 28.78 6.97 -16.95
N THR A 551 28.11 6.70 -18.06
CA THR A 551 26.69 7.07 -18.24
C THR A 551 25.81 6.16 -17.40
N GLN A 552 25.05 6.73 -16.45
CA GLN A 552 24.03 5.99 -15.74
C GLN A 552 22.84 5.70 -16.68
N THR A 553 22.67 4.45 -17.09
CA THR A 553 21.63 4.03 -18.03
C THR A 553 20.33 3.67 -17.34
N ALA A 554 20.36 3.17 -16.10
CA ALA A 554 19.16 2.80 -15.35
C ALA A 554 19.16 3.31 -13.90
N ARG A 555 17.95 3.52 -13.37
CA ARG A 555 17.68 3.84 -11.96
C ARG A 555 16.39 3.15 -11.53
N LEU A 556 16.51 2.02 -10.83
CA LEU A 556 15.43 1.13 -10.47
C LEU A 556 15.17 1.21 -8.96
N PRO A 557 13.96 1.56 -8.50
CA PRO A 557 13.59 1.35 -7.11
C PRO A 557 13.79 -0.11 -6.73
N TYR A 558 14.44 -0.37 -5.61
CA TYR A 558 14.72 -1.71 -5.14
C TYR A 558 14.32 -1.83 -3.67
N TRP A 559 13.30 -2.63 -3.45
CA TRP A 559 12.81 -3.05 -2.15
C TRP A 559 12.90 -4.57 -2.07
N PRO A 560 13.22 -5.16 -0.91
CA PRO A 560 13.16 -6.61 -0.71
C PRO A 560 11.84 -7.21 -1.12
N LEU A 561 10.75 -6.58 -0.64
CA LEU A 561 9.39 -6.94 -0.94
C LEU A 561 8.96 -6.23 -2.22
N GLN A 562 8.69 -7.02 -3.26
CA GLN A 562 8.32 -6.51 -4.57
C GLN A 562 6.98 -7.10 -4.99
N LYS A 563 6.13 -6.24 -5.56
CA LYS A 563 4.97 -6.69 -6.33
C LYS A 563 5.43 -6.98 -7.75
N THR A 564 5.20 -8.20 -8.22
CA THR A 564 5.56 -8.57 -9.59
C THR A 564 4.36 -8.45 -10.52
N ASP A 565 4.58 -7.88 -11.72
CA ASP A 565 3.56 -7.64 -12.76
C ASP A 565 3.77 -8.56 -13.99
N GLY A 566 4.46 -9.69 -13.78
CA GLY A 566 4.81 -10.66 -14.82
C GLY A 566 6.15 -10.41 -15.53
N ARG A 567 6.83 -9.28 -15.29
CA ARG A 567 8.19 -9.01 -15.83
C ARG A 567 9.33 -9.62 -15.02
N GLY A 568 9.01 -10.33 -13.93
CA GLY A 568 9.98 -10.78 -12.94
C GLY A 568 10.39 -9.65 -11.97
N PRO A 569 11.01 -9.98 -10.84
CA PRO A 569 11.45 -8.99 -9.86
C PRO A 569 12.76 -8.33 -10.26
N VAL A 570 13.02 -7.13 -9.74
CA VAL A 570 14.36 -6.54 -9.77
C VAL A 570 15.24 -7.36 -8.83
N VAL A 571 16.33 -7.94 -9.34
CA VAL A 571 17.23 -8.78 -8.54
C VAL A 571 18.32 -7.95 -7.83
N PRO A 572 18.88 -8.43 -6.70
CA PRO A 572 20.03 -7.79 -6.05
C PRO A 572 21.21 -7.61 -7.03
N PRO A 573 22.05 -6.57 -6.87
CA PRO A 573 23.19 -6.27 -7.75
C PRO A 573 24.06 -7.49 -8.10
N GLY A 574 24.46 -8.27 -7.09
CA GLY A 574 25.29 -9.46 -7.27
C GLY A 574 24.67 -10.56 -8.15
N TRP A 575 23.38 -10.51 -8.45
CA TRP A 575 22.71 -11.51 -9.29
C TRP A 575 22.61 -11.10 -10.77
N TRP A 576 22.96 -9.85 -11.12
CA TRP A 576 22.80 -9.33 -12.49
C TRP A 576 23.64 -10.09 -13.53
N CYS A 577 24.82 -10.59 -13.14
CA CYS A 577 25.68 -11.39 -14.01
C CYS A 577 25.08 -12.77 -14.36
N HIS A 578 24.02 -13.20 -13.67
CA HIS A 578 23.34 -14.48 -13.91
C HIS A 578 22.05 -14.33 -14.72
N LEU A 579 21.69 -13.11 -15.12
CA LEU A 579 20.54 -12.89 -16.00
C LEU A 579 20.83 -13.38 -17.43
N ALA A 580 19.82 -13.91 -18.08
CA ALA A 580 19.91 -14.33 -19.48
C ALA A 580 19.74 -13.14 -20.42
N VAL A 581 20.27 -13.25 -21.64
CA VAL A 581 20.05 -12.24 -22.68
C VAL A 581 18.64 -12.39 -23.25
N THR A 582 17.89 -11.30 -23.26
CA THR A 582 16.53 -11.25 -23.83
C THR A 582 16.56 -11.41 -25.35
N ASP A 583 17.31 -10.56 -26.04
CA ASP A 583 17.34 -10.49 -27.51
C ASP A 583 18.75 -10.08 -27.97
N VAL A 584 19.54 -11.08 -28.40
CA VAL A 584 20.94 -10.84 -28.81
C VAL A 584 21.01 -9.91 -30.02
N ARG A 585 20.12 -10.09 -31.01
CA ARG A 585 20.11 -9.27 -32.23
C ARG A 585 19.60 -7.86 -31.94
N GLY A 586 18.54 -7.75 -31.15
CA GLY A 586 18.01 -6.48 -30.69
C GLY A 586 19.04 -5.67 -29.90
N SER A 587 19.76 -6.32 -28.97
CA SER A 587 20.83 -5.70 -28.19
C SER A 587 21.95 -5.17 -29.11
N LYS A 588 22.36 -5.95 -30.12
CA LYS A 588 23.29 -5.47 -31.15
C LYS A 588 22.75 -4.23 -31.89
N ALA A 589 21.48 -4.25 -32.29
CA ALA A 589 20.87 -3.12 -32.97
C ALA A 589 20.85 -1.84 -32.10
N LEU A 590 20.70 -1.98 -30.78
CA LEU A 590 20.85 -0.85 -29.85
C LEU A 590 22.29 -0.32 -29.81
N ARG A 591 23.31 -1.18 -29.90
CA ARG A 591 24.73 -0.76 -30.01
C ARG A 591 25.07 -0.12 -31.36
N ASP A 592 24.28 -0.35 -32.39
CA ASP A 592 24.45 0.26 -33.71
C ASP A 592 23.49 1.45 -33.94
N LEU A 593 22.63 1.77 -32.96
CA LEU A 593 21.64 2.85 -33.03
C LEU A 593 22.31 4.20 -33.35
N HIS A 594 21.76 4.91 -34.33
CA HIS A 594 22.13 6.27 -34.69
C HIS A 594 21.29 7.32 -33.95
N ARG A 595 21.82 8.55 -33.82
CA ARG A 595 21.15 9.66 -33.14
C ARG A 595 19.82 10.02 -33.81
N GLU A 596 19.75 9.93 -35.14
CA GLU A 596 18.54 10.20 -35.92
C GLU A 596 17.41 9.21 -35.61
N GLN A 597 17.75 7.94 -35.38
CA GLN A 597 16.78 6.93 -34.95
C GLN A 597 16.28 7.22 -33.54
N ALA A 598 17.16 7.60 -32.62
CA ALA A 598 16.78 8.03 -31.27
C ALA A 598 15.87 9.27 -31.31
N ALA A 599 16.21 10.28 -32.12
CA ALA A 599 15.39 11.48 -32.32
C ALA A 599 13.99 11.11 -32.82
N ARG A 600 13.91 10.21 -33.81
CA ARG A 600 12.62 9.74 -34.34
C ARG A 600 11.80 8.99 -33.30
N LEU A 601 12.42 8.17 -32.46
CA LEU A 601 11.74 7.50 -31.34
C LEU A 601 11.17 8.52 -30.35
N VAL A 602 11.92 9.56 -30.00
CA VAL A 602 11.44 10.65 -29.12
C VAL A 602 10.26 11.38 -29.76
N GLU A 603 10.34 11.74 -31.04
CA GLU A 603 9.24 12.40 -31.77
C GLU A 603 7.95 11.57 -31.77
N LEU A 604 8.05 10.26 -31.99
CA LEU A 604 6.90 9.36 -31.94
C LEU A 604 6.38 9.17 -30.52
N ALA A 605 7.28 9.10 -29.54
CA ALA A 605 6.90 8.97 -28.13
C ALA A 605 6.21 10.23 -27.58
N LEU A 606 6.51 11.41 -28.13
CA LEU A 606 5.77 12.65 -27.88
C LEU A 606 4.31 12.56 -28.35
N VAL A 607 4.03 11.81 -29.43
CA VAL A 607 2.66 11.51 -29.88
C VAL A 607 2.04 10.42 -28.99
N GLY A 608 2.79 9.35 -28.71
CA GLY A 608 2.42 8.29 -27.77
C GLY A 608 2.81 6.89 -28.25
N ALA A 609 2.63 5.89 -27.37
CA ALA A 609 3.06 4.51 -27.61
C ALA A 609 2.44 3.87 -28.87
N GLY A 610 1.28 4.35 -29.31
CA GLY A 610 0.65 3.93 -30.56
C GLY A 610 1.49 4.27 -31.80
N ALA A 611 1.95 5.51 -31.90
CA ALA A 611 2.78 5.98 -33.02
C ALA A 611 4.14 5.26 -33.04
N VAL A 612 4.73 5.00 -31.87
CA VAL A 612 5.95 4.19 -31.75
C VAL A 612 5.74 2.77 -32.30
N ARG A 613 4.60 2.13 -31.98
CA ARG A 613 4.28 0.79 -32.50
C ARG A 613 4.06 0.77 -34.01
N GLU A 614 3.38 1.78 -34.57
CA GLU A 614 3.12 1.87 -36.01
C GLU A 614 4.42 1.96 -36.83
N GLU A 615 5.42 2.71 -36.34
CA GLU A 615 6.69 2.94 -37.05
C GLU A 615 7.82 1.98 -36.62
N TRP A 616 7.56 1.04 -35.71
CA TRP A 616 8.60 0.21 -35.09
C TRP A 616 9.47 -0.53 -36.10
N SER A 617 8.84 -1.21 -37.06
CA SER A 617 9.52 -2.01 -38.08
C SER A 617 10.43 -1.19 -38.99
N ARG A 618 10.18 0.12 -39.10
CA ARG A 618 11.01 1.04 -39.88
C ARG A 618 12.24 1.53 -39.11
N ILE A 619 12.13 1.65 -37.79
CA ILE A 619 13.16 2.28 -36.94
C ILE A 619 14.09 1.23 -36.33
N LEU A 620 13.54 0.15 -35.77
CA LEU A 620 14.27 -0.93 -35.07
C LEU A 620 13.74 -2.32 -35.48
N PRO A 621 13.92 -2.74 -36.75
CA PRO A 621 13.41 -4.03 -37.24
C PRO A 621 13.99 -5.23 -36.48
N ASP A 622 15.25 -5.15 -36.04
CA ASP A 622 15.99 -6.25 -35.41
C ASP A 622 15.69 -6.43 -33.91
N VAL A 623 15.00 -5.47 -33.29
CA VAL A 623 14.50 -5.62 -31.91
C VAL A 623 13.15 -6.31 -31.98
N VAL A 624 13.11 -7.60 -31.64
CA VAL A 624 11.94 -8.47 -31.86
C VAL A 624 11.23 -8.87 -30.59
N GLU A 625 11.99 -9.07 -29.51
CA GLU A 625 11.42 -9.58 -28.26
C GLU A 625 10.56 -8.54 -27.53
N ARG A 626 9.39 -8.98 -27.06
CA ARG A 626 8.39 -8.09 -26.43
C ARG A 626 8.93 -7.32 -25.22
N PRO A 627 9.71 -7.93 -24.28
CA PRO A 627 10.25 -7.20 -23.14
C PRO A 627 11.19 -6.06 -23.58
N LEU A 628 12.11 -6.33 -24.51
CA LEU A 628 13.05 -5.32 -25.01
C LEU A 628 12.34 -4.20 -25.78
N ARG A 629 11.38 -4.53 -26.65
CA ARG A 629 10.52 -3.53 -27.33
C ARG A 629 9.81 -2.61 -26.34
N GLY A 630 9.28 -3.20 -25.26
CA GLY A 630 8.65 -2.48 -24.16
C GLY A 630 9.62 -1.53 -23.47
N GLY A 631 10.81 -2.02 -23.08
CA GLY A 631 11.85 -1.21 -22.44
C GLY A 631 12.28 0.00 -23.27
N VAL A 632 12.64 -0.23 -24.54
CA VAL A 632 13.01 0.86 -25.47
C VAL A 632 11.88 1.89 -25.62
N SER A 633 10.62 1.45 -25.69
CA SER A 633 9.46 2.34 -25.78
C SER A 633 9.28 3.19 -24.50
N GLU A 634 9.53 2.61 -23.32
CA GLU A 634 9.47 3.32 -22.04
C GLU A 634 10.62 4.34 -21.88
N TYR A 635 11.82 4.00 -22.35
CA TYR A 635 12.94 4.95 -22.41
C TYR A 635 12.65 6.10 -23.38
N ALA A 636 12.10 5.82 -24.57
CA ALA A 636 11.69 6.85 -25.52
C ALA A 636 10.58 7.75 -24.94
N ARG A 637 9.60 7.18 -24.23
CA ARG A 637 8.57 7.94 -23.49
C ARG A 637 9.19 8.83 -22.41
N THR A 638 10.15 8.31 -21.65
CA THR A 638 10.86 9.06 -20.61
C THR A 638 11.65 10.23 -21.21
N ALA A 639 12.33 10.02 -22.34
CA ALA A 639 13.03 11.08 -23.06
C ALA A 639 12.07 12.13 -23.63
N ALA A 640 10.92 11.72 -24.20
CA ALA A 640 9.87 12.63 -24.63
C ALA A 640 9.32 13.49 -23.47
N GLU A 641 9.13 12.90 -22.28
CA GLU A 641 8.77 13.66 -21.07
C GLU A 641 9.86 14.65 -20.66
N CYS A 642 11.13 14.26 -20.76
CA CYS A 642 12.25 15.18 -20.52
C CYS A 642 12.26 16.35 -21.51
N VAL A 643 11.94 16.14 -22.79
CA VAL A 643 11.81 17.23 -23.77
C VAL A 643 10.73 18.22 -23.30
N LEU A 644 9.54 17.73 -22.95
CA LEU A 644 8.44 18.57 -22.48
C LEU A 644 8.78 19.31 -21.19
N ASP A 645 9.40 18.62 -20.23
CA ASP A 645 9.81 19.21 -18.95
C ASP A 645 10.90 20.27 -19.14
N ALA A 646 11.88 20.04 -20.03
CA ALA A 646 12.93 20.99 -20.36
C ALA A 646 12.39 22.24 -21.06
N VAL A 647 11.46 22.09 -22.02
CA VAL A 647 10.79 23.22 -22.68
C VAL A 647 10.06 24.08 -21.65
N ARG A 648 9.25 23.46 -20.79
CA ARG A 648 8.49 24.16 -19.74
C ARG A 648 9.39 24.84 -18.72
N LEU A 649 10.45 24.17 -18.27
CA LEU A 649 11.42 24.73 -17.33
C LEU A 649 12.12 25.95 -17.93
N ARG A 650 12.60 25.85 -19.18
CA ARG A 650 13.26 26.96 -19.87
C ARG A 650 12.31 28.15 -20.05
N GLU A 651 11.10 27.90 -20.51
CA GLU A 651 10.07 28.93 -20.67
C GLU A 651 9.78 29.62 -19.33
N ARG A 652 9.62 28.84 -18.25
CA ARG A 652 9.32 29.36 -16.92
C ARG A 652 10.45 30.19 -16.32
N LEU A 653 11.70 29.89 -16.67
CA LEU A 653 12.88 30.62 -16.24
C LEU A 653 13.32 31.72 -17.21
N GLY A 654 12.60 31.93 -18.33
CA GLY A 654 12.98 32.90 -19.35
C GLY A 654 14.28 32.53 -20.09
N LEU A 655 14.65 31.25 -20.13
CA LEU A 655 15.83 30.75 -20.82
C LEU A 655 15.53 30.51 -22.30
N PRO A 656 16.53 30.68 -23.20
CA PRO A 656 16.35 30.39 -24.61
C PRO A 656 16.02 28.92 -24.85
N GLN A 657 15.09 28.67 -25.77
CA GLN A 657 14.75 27.33 -26.24
C GLN A 657 15.79 26.83 -27.25
N PRO A 658 16.15 25.53 -27.24
CA PRO A 658 16.93 24.94 -28.32
C PRO A 658 16.11 24.86 -29.61
N ALA A 659 16.72 24.38 -30.70
CA ALA A 659 15.99 24.12 -31.94
C ALA A 659 14.94 23.02 -31.73
N LEU A 660 13.68 23.43 -31.52
CA LEU A 660 12.57 22.49 -31.26
C LEU A 660 12.10 21.81 -32.55
N PRO A 661 11.70 20.52 -32.47
CA PRO A 661 11.16 19.81 -33.61
C PRO A 661 9.84 20.44 -34.09
N PRO A 662 9.51 20.28 -35.39
CA PRO A 662 8.20 20.40 -36.01
C PRO A 662 7.02 20.58 -35.08
N SER A 663 6.82 19.49 -34.34
CA SER A 663 5.69 19.14 -33.49
C SER A 663 5.56 19.96 -32.19
N LEU A 664 6.64 20.61 -31.74
CA LEU A 664 6.67 21.35 -30.47
C LEU A 664 6.79 22.87 -30.63
N ARG A 665 7.06 23.37 -31.84
CA ARG A 665 7.21 24.82 -32.07
C ARG A 665 5.94 25.57 -31.72
N THR A 666 6.06 26.65 -30.95
CA THR A 666 4.98 27.59 -30.65
C THR A 666 5.26 28.95 -31.27
N ARG A 667 4.22 29.76 -31.44
CA ARG A 667 4.38 31.19 -31.72
C ARG A 667 5.03 31.86 -30.49
N PRO A 668 6.07 32.71 -30.66
CA PRO A 668 6.74 33.37 -29.54
C PRO A 668 5.80 34.15 -28.61
N GLU A 669 4.78 34.78 -29.18
CA GLU A 669 3.76 35.56 -28.48
C GLU A 669 2.71 34.69 -27.75
N LEU A 670 2.59 33.40 -28.11
CA LEU A 670 1.67 32.42 -27.52
C LEU A 670 2.42 31.20 -27.00
N PRO A 671 3.26 31.34 -25.94
CA PRO A 671 3.90 30.20 -25.30
C PRO A 671 2.86 29.23 -24.74
N ALA A 672 3.00 27.94 -25.05
CA ALA A 672 2.00 26.94 -24.69
C ALA A 672 2.15 26.42 -23.26
N GLY A 673 3.24 26.73 -22.55
CA GLY A 673 3.47 26.30 -21.16
C GLY A 673 3.19 24.80 -20.95
N GLY A 674 2.37 24.47 -19.95
CA GLY A 674 1.94 23.10 -19.69
C GLY A 674 1.14 22.46 -20.84
N GLY A 675 0.45 23.26 -21.66
CA GLY A 675 -0.32 22.80 -22.81
C GLY A 675 0.53 22.30 -23.98
N VAL A 676 1.85 22.57 -24.00
CA VAL A 676 2.77 22.13 -25.07
C VAL A 676 2.72 20.61 -25.33
N VAL A 677 2.38 19.81 -24.31
CA VAL A 677 2.23 18.35 -24.38
C VAL A 677 1.21 17.87 -25.41
N MET A 678 0.21 18.68 -25.76
CA MET A 678 -0.82 18.29 -26.73
C MET A 678 -0.38 18.48 -28.19
N LEU A 679 0.56 19.38 -28.45
CA LEU A 679 0.90 19.81 -29.82
C LEU A 679 1.38 18.68 -30.72
N PRO A 680 2.27 17.75 -30.27
CA PRO A 680 2.73 16.66 -31.12
C PRO A 680 1.60 15.75 -31.57
N GLY A 681 0.70 15.39 -30.64
CA GLY A 681 -0.47 14.57 -30.95
C GLY A 681 -1.45 15.27 -31.90
N MET A 682 -1.70 16.57 -31.70
CA MET A 682 -2.59 17.34 -32.58
C MET A 682 -2.04 17.42 -34.00
N ARG A 683 -0.75 17.72 -34.14
CA ARG A 683 -0.05 17.85 -35.43
C ARG A 683 0.07 16.52 -36.18
N TRP A 684 0.34 15.42 -35.47
CA TRP A 684 0.32 14.07 -36.04
C TRP A 684 -0.99 13.77 -36.76
N VAL A 685 -2.12 14.12 -36.13
CA VAL A 685 -3.43 13.90 -36.73
C VAL A 685 -3.75 14.91 -37.83
N GLU A 686 -3.29 16.16 -37.70
CA GLU A 686 -3.42 17.17 -38.76
C GLU A 686 -2.67 16.75 -40.04
N ASP A 687 -1.48 16.15 -39.90
CA ASP A 687 -0.73 15.58 -41.02
C ASP A 687 -1.49 14.41 -41.65
N ALA A 688 -2.08 13.51 -40.84
CA ALA A 688 -2.92 12.42 -41.35
C ALA A 688 -4.18 12.93 -42.08
N VAL A 689 -4.76 14.05 -41.63
CA VAL A 689 -5.88 14.73 -42.32
C VAL A 689 -5.41 15.37 -43.62
N ARG A 690 -4.21 15.98 -43.64
CA ARG A 690 -3.61 16.55 -44.86
C ARG A 690 -3.37 15.48 -45.91
N GLU A 691 -2.77 14.35 -45.53
CA GLU A 691 -2.56 13.20 -46.42
C GLU A 691 -3.89 12.65 -46.96
N ALA A 692 -4.94 12.61 -46.13
CA ALA A 692 -6.26 12.17 -46.58
C ALA A 692 -6.90 13.12 -47.61
N LEU A 693 -6.60 14.42 -47.58
CA LEU A 693 -7.11 15.40 -48.55
C LEU A 693 -6.53 15.20 -49.95
N GLU A 694 -5.32 14.64 -50.07
CA GLU A 694 -4.67 14.31 -51.33
C GLU A 694 -5.42 13.20 -52.09
N ILE A 695 -6.25 12.43 -51.39
CA ILE A 695 -7.15 11.46 -52.01
C ILE A 695 -8.29 12.22 -52.72
N PRO A 696 -8.55 11.94 -54.02
CA PRO A 696 -9.63 12.58 -54.77
C PRO A 696 -10.98 12.50 -54.04
N ALA A 697 -11.73 13.61 -54.07
CA ALA A 697 -13.01 13.72 -53.37
C ALA A 697 -14.02 12.68 -53.92
N PRO A 698 -14.50 11.75 -53.08
CA PRO A 698 -15.51 10.77 -53.49
C PRO A 698 -16.91 11.43 -53.51
N PRO A 699 -17.87 10.88 -54.28
CA PRO A 699 -19.25 11.38 -54.30
C PRO A 699 -19.97 11.16 -52.96
N GLU A 700 -19.56 10.14 -52.19
CA GLU A 700 -20.07 9.82 -50.86
C GLU A 700 -18.91 9.61 -49.88
N PRO A 701 -19.10 9.89 -48.57
CA PRO A 701 -18.08 9.68 -47.55
C PRO A 701 -17.51 8.25 -47.55
N ARG A 702 -16.19 8.14 -47.72
CA ARG A 702 -15.48 6.85 -47.75
C ARG A 702 -14.36 6.82 -46.72
N GLN A 703 -14.28 5.75 -45.93
CA GLN A 703 -13.15 5.52 -45.03
C GLN A 703 -11.89 5.27 -45.86
N VAL A 704 -10.84 6.04 -45.59
CA VAL A 704 -9.57 5.97 -46.35
C VAL A 704 -8.43 5.36 -45.53
N ARG A 705 -8.42 5.56 -44.22
CA ARG A 705 -7.43 4.96 -43.30
C ARG A 705 -7.93 4.97 -41.87
N VAL A 706 -7.21 4.27 -40.99
CA VAL A 706 -7.33 4.40 -39.53
C VAL A 706 -5.98 4.87 -39.02
N VAL A 707 -5.96 5.91 -38.20
CA VAL A 707 -4.74 6.41 -37.52
C VAL A 707 -4.84 6.14 -36.03
N THR A 708 -3.74 5.76 -35.38
CA THR A 708 -3.75 5.73 -33.92
C THR A 708 -3.85 7.16 -33.37
N LEU A 709 -4.89 7.40 -32.57
CA LEU A 709 -5.05 8.68 -31.89
C LEU A 709 -4.23 8.70 -30.60
N PRO A 710 -3.54 9.82 -30.31
CA PRO A 710 -2.86 10.03 -29.05
C PRO A 710 -3.86 10.04 -27.88
N ASP A 711 -3.33 10.01 -26.66
CA ASP A 711 -4.15 10.22 -25.47
C ASP A 711 -4.39 11.72 -25.26
N TRP A 712 -5.51 12.20 -25.83
CA TRP A 712 -5.92 13.61 -25.78
C TRP A 712 -6.09 14.15 -24.35
N ARG A 713 -6.27 13.29 -23.35
CA ARG A 713 -6.42 13.69 -21.95
C ARG A 713 -5.11 14.06 -21.29
N ARG A 714 -3.97 13.78 -21.93
CA ARG A 714 -2.65 14.09 -21.40
C ARG A 714 -2.43 15.60 -21.43
N GLY A 715 -2.61 16.24 -20.28
CA GLY A 715 -2.34 17.68 -20.08
C GLY A 715 -3.45 18.63 -20.53
N LEU A 716 -4.46 18.16 -21.25
CA LEU A 716 -5.63 18.94 -21.62
C LEU A 716 -6.65 18.95 -20.48
N ARG A 717 -7.09 20.14 -20.07
CA ARG A 717 -8.30 20.29 -19.25
C ARG A 717 -9.34 21.22 -19.87
N VAL A 718 -9.07 21.76 -21.06
CA VAL A 718 -10.00 22.58 -21.84
C VAL A 718 -10.28 21.86 -23.15
N ASP A 719 -11.50 21.34 -23.29
CA ASP A 719 -11.94 20.74 -24.54
C ASP A 719 -12.14 21.84 -25.61
N PHE A 720 -12.03 21.47 -26.88
CA PHE A 720 -12.15 22.42 -28.00
C PHE A 720 -13.47 23.18 -28.02
N GLU A 721 -14.54 22.49 -27.60
CA GLU A 721 -15.88 23.06 -27.53
C GLU A 721 -16.07 24.06 -26.38
N ASP A 722 -15.08 24.16 -25.48
CA ASP A 722 -15.11 24.97 -24.27
C ASP A 722 -13.99 26.04 -24.24
N THR A 723 -13.40 26.37 -25.38
CA THR A 723 -12.30 27.35 -25.43
C THR A 723 -12.74 28.78 -25.07
N GLY A 724 -13.93 29.20 -25.47
CA GLY A 724 -14.54 30.47 -25.04
C GLY A 724 -14.95 30.43 -23.56
N SER A 725 -15.51 29.31 -23.10
CA SER A 725 -15.77 29.05 -21.69
C SER A 725 -14.50 29.21 -20.85
N ALA A 726 -13.40 28.56 -21.24
CA ALA A 726 -12.11 28.69 -20.57
C ALA A 726 -11.57 30.14 -20.61
N ALA A 727 -11.75 30.85 -21.72
CA ALA A 727 -11.41 32.27 -21.84
C ALA A 727 -12.16 33.13 -20.81
N LEU A 728 -13.47 32.94 -20.66
CA LEU A 728 -14.28 33.61 -19.63
C LEU A 728 -13.78 33.29 -18.21
N HIS A 729 -13.44 32.03 -17.96
CA HIS A 729 -12.91 31.63 -16.66
C HIS A 729 -11.58 32.33 -16.32
N THR A 730 -10.82 32.82 -17.30
CA THR A 730 -9.57 33.56 -17.04
C THR A 730 -9.81 34.96 -16.50
N VAL A 731 -10.95 35.59 -16.84
CA VAL A 731 -11.18 37.01 -16.57
C VAL A 731 -11.76 37.32 -15.20
N TRP A 732 -12.16 36.29 -14.43
CA TRP A 732 -12.82 36.52 -13.14
C TRP A 732 -11.84 36.90 -12.01
N PRO A 733 -12.25 37.80 -11.09
CA PRO A 733 -11.36 38.33 -10.05
C PRO A 733 -11.02 37.30 -8.95
N TRP A 734 -11.93 36.39 -8.64
CA TRP A 734 -11.73 35.32 -7.63
C TRP A 734 -10.84 34.17 -8.11
N ARG A 735 -10.29 34.24 -9.33
CA ARG A 735 -9.39 33.20 -9.86
C ARG A 735 -7.97 33.47 -9.41
N THR A 736 -7.35 32.45 -8.82
CA THR A 736 -5.94 32.49 -8.44
C THR A 736 -5.07 32.69 -9.68
N ALA A 737 -3.92 33.35 -9.51
CA ALA A 737 -2.97 33.56 -10.60
C ALA A 737 -2.50 32.25 -11.24
N HIS A 738 -2.36 31.19 -10.45
CA HIS A 738 -2.01 29.85 -10.91
C HIS A 738 -3.08 29.27 -11.86
N HIS A 739 -4.36 29.32 -11.46
CA HIS A 739 -5.46 28.78 -12.27
C HIS A 739 -5.66 29.58 -13.55
N ARG A 740 -5.60 30.93 -13.47
CA ARG A 740 -5.69 31.81 -14.64
C ARG A 740 -4.60 31.48 -15.66
N ARG A 741 -3.34 31.36 -15.21
CA ARG A 741 -2.21 30.96 -16.05
C ARG A 741 -2.44 29.61 -16.71
N PHE A 742 -2.87 28.61 -15.94
CA PHE A 742 -3.16 27.27 -16.45
C PHE A 742 -4.18 27.28 -17.61
N LEU A 743 -5.26 28.03 -17.49
CA LEU A 743 -6.26 28.17 -18.56
C LEU A 743 -5.70 28.90 -19.79
N LEU A 744 -4.94 29.98 -19.59
CA LEU A 744 -4.29 30.71 -20.68
C LEU A 744 -3.28 29.83 -21.44
N GLU A 745 -2.51 28.98 -20.75
CA GLU A 745 -1.58 28.03 -21.38
C GLU A 745 -2.32 27.01 -22.26
N ASN A 746 -3.50 26.52 -21.84
CA ASN A 746 -4.35 25.63 -22.66
C ASN A 746 -4.90 26.36 -23.89
N LEU A 747 -5.33 27.63 -23.75
CA LEU A 747 -5.79 28.45 -24.88
C LEU A 747 -4.67 28.75 -25.87
N ASN A 748 -3.47 29.08 -25.37
CA ASN A 748 -2.28 29.26 -26.19
C ASN A 748 -1.96 27.97 -26.96
N ALA A 749 -2.05 26.81 -26.30
CA ALA A 749 -1.80 25.53 -26.95
C ALA A 749 -2.80 25.28 -28.09
N TRP A 750 -4.11 25.49 -27.88
CA TRP A 750 -5.11 25.42 -28.95
C TRP A 750 -4.79 26.37 -30.10
N ALA A 751 -4.45 27.62 -29.81
CA ALA A 751 -4.09 28.61 -30.82
C ALA A 751 -2.86 28.19 -31.67
N ASN A 752 -1.98 27.34 -31.14
CA ASN A 752 -0.80 26.81 -31.84
C ASN A 752 -1.07 25.56 -32.70
N THR A 753 -2.33 25.13 -32.82
CA THR A 753 -2.78 24.00 -33.65
C THR A 753 -3.52 24.49 -34.89
N ALA A 754 -3.63 23.66 -35.93
CA ALA A 754 -4.45 24.01 -37.10
C ALA A 754 -5.95 24.04 -36.76
N ARG A 755 -6.37 23.33 -35.71
CA ARG A 755 -7.76 23.33 -35.23
C ARG A 755 -8.17 24.63 -34.56
N GLY A 756 -7.25 25.23 -33.80
CA GLY A 756 -7.45 26.50 -33.11
C GLY A 756 -6.83 27.70 -33.83
N ASP A 757 -6.53 27.60 -35.13
CA ASP A 757 -5.90 28.69 -35.90
C ASP A 757 -6.83 29.88 -36.16
N GLY A 758 -8.11 29.77 -35.78
CA GLY A 758 -9.12 30.80 -35.98
C GLY A 758 -9.67 30.87 -37.40
N SER A 759 -9.26 29.97 -38.30
CA SER A 759 -9.69 30.02 -39.71
C SER A 759 -11.13 29.59 -39.94
N GLY A 760 -11.80 29.03 -38.92
CA GLY A 760 -13.14 28.47 -39.02
C GLY A 760 -13.25 27.25 -39.95
N ARG A 761 -12.14 26.57 -40.29
CA ARG A 761 -12.12 25.39 -41.18
C ARG A 761 -12.35 24.07 -40.46
N TRP A 762 -12.38 24.10 -39.14
CA TRP A 762 -12.64 22.94 -38.29
C TRP A 762 -13.96 23.11 -37.55
N ARG A 763 -14.67 22.00 -37.38
CA ARG A 763 -15.76 21.90 -36.41
C ARG A 763 -15.81 20.51 -35.77
N LEU A 764 -16.29 20.46 -34.53
CA LEU A 764 -16.58 19.21 -33.83
C LEU A 764 -18.04 18.84 -34.05
N LEU A 765 -18.32 17.59 -34.42
CA LEU A 765 -19.63 17.05 -34.68
C LEU A 765 -19.92 15.87 -33.75
N ARG A 766 -21.19 15.73 -33.37
CA ARG A 766 -21.70 14.56 -32.63
C ARG A 766 -22.62 13.75 -33.54
N PHE A 767 -22.51 12.44 -33.51
CA PHE A 767 -23.40 11.52 -34.25
C PHE A 767 -24.06 10.55 -33.30
N THR A 768 -25.25 10.07 -33.66
CA THR A 768 -25.95 8.96 -33.01
C THR A 768 -26.13 7.81 -33.99
N ALA A 769 -26.09 6.56 -33.49
CA ALA A 769 -26.29 5.39 -34.35
C ALA A 769 -27.67 5.44 -35.03
N ALA A 770 -27.69 5.23 -36.35
CA ALA A 770 -28.92 5.12 -37.13
C ALA A 770 -29.61 3.74 -36.97
N GLY A 771 -28.92 2.74 -36.42
CA GLY A 771 -29.42 1.37 -36.21
C GLY A 771 -28.75 0.63 -35.04
N ARG A 772 -29.07 -0.66 -34.85
CA ARG A 772 -28.50 -1.48 -33.75
C ARG A 772 -27.04 -1.89 -33.97
N ASP A 773 -26.58 -1.93 -35.23
CA ASP A 773 -25.27 -2.48 -35.63
C ASP A 773 -24.25 -1.44 -36.08
N SER A 774 -24.47 -0.15 -35.81
CA SER A 774 -23.55 0.92 -36.18
C SER A 774 -22.21 0.77 -35.45
N LYS A 775 -21.16 0.36 -36.17
CA LYS A 775 -19.78 0.27 -35.67
C LYS A 775 -18.95 1.37 -36.29
N ALA A 776 -18.13 2.04 -35.48
CA ALA A 776 -17.10 2.96 -35.96
C ALA A 776 -15.77 2.67 -35.25
N THR A 777 -14.69 2.82 -35.99
CA THR A 777 -13.33 2.63 -35.46
C THR A 777 -12.79 3.97 -35.00
N ARG A 778 -12.37 4.06 -33.74
CA ARG A 778 -11.65 5.23 -33.22
C ARG A 778 -10.42 5.49 -34.10
N GLY A 779 -10.21 6.73 -34.53
CA GLY A 779 -9.14 7.11 -35.44
C GLY A 779 -9.44 6.87 -36.92
N ALA A 780 -10.64 6.40 -37.28
CA ALA A 780 -11.03 6.30 -38.68
C ALA A 780 -11.07 7.69 -39.33
N ILE A 781 -10.38 7.81 -40.45
CA ILE A 781 -10.38 8.99 -41.31
C ILE A 781 -11.22 8.69 -42.53
N TRP A 782 -12.17 9.57 -42.81
CA TRP A 782 -13.09 9.48 -43.94
C TRP A 782 -12.87 10.67 -44.86
N ARG A 783 -12.70 10.41 -46.16
CA ARG A 783 -12.73 11.45 -47.17
C ARG A 783 -14.19 11.69 -47.56
N THR A 784 -14.62 12.94 -47.51
CA THR A 784 -15.96 13.38 -47.91
C THR A 784 -15.89 14.20 -49.21
N PRO A 785 -17.03 14.49 -49.87
CA PRO A 785 -17.04 15.32 -51.08
C PRO A 785 -16.39 16.70 -50.89
N ARG A 786 -16.44 17.25 -49.67
CA ARG A 786 -15.95 18.61 -49.35
C ARG A 786 -14.71 18.63 -48.47
N GLY A 787 -14.41 17.56 -47.73
CA GLY A 787 -13.40 17.61 -46.68
C GLY A 787 -13.04 16.24 -46.11
N VAL A 788 -12.65 16.25 -44.84
CA VAL A 788 -12.24 15.05 -44.12
C VAL A 788 -12.97 14.99 -42.78
N LEU A 789 -13.45 13.79 -42.44
CA LEU A 789 -13.96 13.49 -41.10
C LEU A 789 -12.97 12.58 -40.37
N LEU A 790 -12.77 12.84 -39.09
CA LEU A 790 -11.95 12.04 -38.19
C LEU A 790 -12.79 11.60 -36.99
N VAL A 791 -12.94 10.30 -36.79
CA VAL A 791 -13.62 9.74 -35.61
C VAL A 791 -12.71 9.82 -34.40
N GLU A 792 -12.91 10.78 -33.50
CA GLU A 792 -12.12 10.91 -32.27
C GLU A 792 -12.51 9.87 -31.23
N ARG A 793 -13.81 9.70 -31.03
CA ARG A 793 -14.38 8.91 -29.92
C ARG A 793 -15.60 8.14 -30.39
N HIS A 794 -15.67 6.88 -30.00
CA HIS A 794 -16.87 6.05 -30.17
C HIS A 794 -17.32 5.58 -28.79
N ILE A 795 -18.43 6.15 -28.31
CA ILE A 795 -19.03 5.83 -27.02
C ILE A 795 -20.07 4.74 -27.26
N VAL A 796 -19.62 3.48 -27.15
CA VAL A 796 -20.39 2.29 -27.54
C VAL A 796 -21.74 2.23 -26.81
N TYR A 797 -21.75 2.42 -25.49
CA TYR A 797 -22.97 2.32 -24.67
C TYR A 797 -23.99 3.42 -24.97
N GLU A 798 -23.53 4.63 -25.27
CA GLU A 798 -24.39 5.76 -25.62
C GLU A 798 -24.77 5.78 -27.10
N LYS A 799 -24.18 4.87 -27.92
CA LYS A 799 -24.32 4.84 -29.37
C LYS A 799 -24.02 6.21 -30.00
N ARG A 800 -22.94 6.83 -29.55
CA ARG A 800 -22.51 8.18 -29.96
C ARG A 800 -21.12 8.19 -30.57
N LEU A 801 -20.90 9.03 -31.57
CA LEU A 801 -19.57 9.41 -32.05
C LEU A 801 -19.29 10.89 -31.79
N ILE A 802 -18.02 11.17 -31.52
CA ILE A 802 -17.44 12.51 -31.59
C ILE A 802 -16.49 12.51 -32.79
N VAL A 803 -16.73 13.42 -33.73
CA VAL A 803 -16.07 13.45 -35.04
C VAL A 803 -15.61 14.86 -35.33
N TRP A 804 -14.36 15.01 -35.73
CA TRP A 804 -13.84 16.27 -36.27
C TRP A 804 -14.12 16.34 -37.75
N GLU A 805 -14.57 17.48 -38.23
CA GLU A 805 -14.65 17.80 -39.65
C GLU A 805 -13.69 18.91 -39.99
N TYR A 806 -12.89 18.69 -41.04
CA TYR A 806 -12.08 19.70 -41.68
C TYR A 806 -12.57 19.94 -43.11
N VAL A 807 -12.83 21.21 -43.45
CA VAL A 807 -13.21 21.61 -44.80
C VAL A 807 -12.25 22.72 -45.28
N PRO A 808 -11.53 22.56 -46.42
CA PRO A 808 -10.50 23.50 -46.85
C PRO A 808 -10.99 24.95 -47.06
N ASP A 809 -12.24 25.13 -47.50
CA ASP A 809 -12.86 26.44 -47.79
C ASP A 809 -13.59 27.05 -46.58
N GLY A 810 -13.76 26.30 -45.48
CA GLY A 810 -14.53 26.73 -44.30
C GLY A 810 -16.05 26.70 -44.47
N GLU A 811 -16.55 26.27 -45.63
CA GLU A 811 -17.96 26.24 -45.96
C GLU A 811 -18.55 24.86 -45.66
N PHE A 812 -19.10 24.72 -44.44
CA PHE A 812 -19.64 23.45 -43.99
C PHE A 812 -21.05 23.16 -44.53
N GLY A 813 -21.23 21.95 -45.06
CA GLY A 813 -22.55 21.41 -45.44
C GLY A 813 -23.10 20.39 -44.44
N PRO A 814 -24.28 19.82 -44.69
CA PRO A 814 -24.72 18.60 -44.01
C PRO A 814 -23.77 17.45 -44.36
N VAL A 815 -23.48 16.60 -43.37
CA VAL A 815 -22.63 15.42 -43.56
C VAL A 815 -23.30 14.20 -42.97
N GLU A 816 -23.29 13.10 -43.70
CA GLU A 816 -23.79 11.80 -43.24
C GLU A 816 -22.63 10.81 -43.17
N LEU A 817 -22.62 9.96 -42.16
CA LEU A 817 -21.67 8.86 -42.05
C LEU A 817 -22.47 7.55 -42.19
N PRO A 818 -22.00 6.56 -42.96
CA PRO A 818 -22.75 5.31 -43.12
C PRO A 818 -23.13 4.68 -41.77
N GLY A 819 -24.43 4.52 -41.51
CA GLY A 819 -24.96 3.98 -40.25
C GLY A 819 -25.01 4.99 -39.08
N TRP A 820 -24.72 6.26 -39.30
CA TRP A 820 -24.65 7.31 -38.28
C TRP A 820 -25.37 8.58 -38.72
N ARG A 821 -26.20 9.13 -37.83
CA ARG A 821 -26.91 10.39 -38.08
C ARG A 821 -26.24 11.53 -37.33
N ALA A 822 -25.85 12.58 -38.05
CA ALA A 822 -25.24 13.76 -37.46
C ALA A 822 -26.27 14.54 -36.62
N TYR A 823 -25.81 15.04 -35.48
CA TYR A 823 -26.53 16.00 -34.66
C TYR A 823 -25.96 17.39 -34.96
N ALA A 824 -26.40 17.98 -36.07
CA ALA A 824 -25.87 19.27 -36.55
C ALA A 824 -25.97 20.40 -35.50
N ARG A 825 -26.89 20.28 -34.54
CA ARG A 825 -27.14 21.27 -33.49
C ARG A 825 -26.04 21.35 -32.42
N PHE A 826 -25.08 20.43 -32.32
CA PHE A 826 -23.92 20.52 -31.39
C PHE A 826 -22.60 20.85 -32.12
N ALA A 827 -22.65 21.47 -33.30
CA ALA A 827 -21.44 21.84 -34.02
C ALA A 827 -20.71 23.02 -33.34
N SER A 828 -19.57 22.76 -32.70
CA SER A 828 -18.69 23.82 -32.17
C SER A 828 -17.52 24.07 -33.12
N ARG A 829 -17.16 25.34 -33.30
CA ARG A 829 -15.99 25.79 -34.06
C ARG A 829 -14.83 26.25 -33.18
N GLY A 830 -15.03 26.23 -31.85
CA GLY A 830 -14.11 26.81 -30.88
C GLY A 830 -13.97 28.34 -31.02
N TRP A 831 -13.77 29.02 -29.91
CA TRP A 831 -13.47 30.45 -29.89
C TRP A 831 -11.97 30.76 -30.14
N GLY A 832 -11.08 29.88 -29.66
CA GLY A 832 -9.66 30.12 -29.33
C GLY A 832 -8.65 30.42 -30.46
N GLY A 833 -8.94 31.37 -31.35
CA GLY A 833 -8.01 31.83 -32.39
C GLY A 833 -6.79 32.61 -31.86
N PRO A 834 -5.64 32.62 -32.56
CA PRO A 834 -4.40 33.25 -32.10
C PRO A 834 -4.56 34.72 -31.76
N GLU A 835 -5.17 35.49 -32.67
CA GLU A 835 -5.39 36.93 -32.48
C GLU A 835 -6.31 37.21 -31.29
N ARG A 836 -7.35 36.40 -31.11
CA ARG A 836 -8.30 36.55 -29.99
C ARG A 836 -7.66 36.22 -28.65
N VAL A 837 -6.87 35.13 -28.58
CA VAL A 837 -6.16 34.74 -27.36
C VAL A 837 -5.10 35.78 -27.01
N LEU A 838 -4.38 36.33 -27.99
CA LEU A 838 -3.44 37.44 -27.78
C LEU A 838 -4.14 38.70 -27.26
N ALA A 839 -5.24 39.09 -27.89
CA ALA A 839 -6.03 40.24 -27.47
C ALA A 839 -6.55 40.07 -26.03
N LEU A 840 -7.09 38.90 -25.68
CA LEU A 840 -7.54 38.59 -24.32
C LEU A 840 -6.42 38.75 -23.29
N ARG A 841 -5.23 38.20 -23.56
CA ARG A 841 -4.08 38.31 -22.67
C ARG A 841 -3.66 39.75 -22.46
N ARG A 842 -3.54 40.50 -23.56
CA ARG A 842 -3.21 41.92 -23.53
C ARG A 842 -4.22 42.72 -22.70
N LEU A 843 -5.52 42.47 -22.90
CA LEU A 843 -6.58 43.14 -22.14
C LEU A 843 -6.52 42.78 -20.66
N LEU A 844 -6.22 41.53 -20.30
CA LEU A 844 -6.03 41.13 -18.90
C LEU A 844 -4.84 41.82 -18.24
N ASP A 845 -3.72 41.95 -18.97
CA ASP A 845 -2.53 42.61 -18.46
C ASP A 845 -2.73 44.14 -18.33
N GLU A 846 -3.44 44.77 -19.27
CA GLU A 846 -3.68 46.22 -19.30
C GLU A 846 -4.83 46.66 -18.38
N ARG A 847 -5.95 45.92 -18.34
CA ARG A 847 -7.20 46.30 -17.66
C ARG A 847 -7.48 45.51 -16.39
N GLY A 848 -6.77 44.40 -16.15
CA GLY A 848 -7.05 43.48 -15.06
C GLY A 848 -8.34 42.65 -15.26
N PRO A 849 -8.77 41.91 -14.22
CA PRO A 849 -9.99 41.09 -14.26
C PRO A 849 -11.26 41.91 -14.58
N VAL A 850 -12.21 41.28 -15.26
CA VAL A 850 -13.53 41.88 -15.55
C VAL A 850 -14.31 42.04 -14.25
N ARG A 851 -14.97 43.19 -14.08
CA ARG A 851 -15.86 43.45 -12.94
C ARG A 851 -17.16 42.64 -13.11
N PRO A 852 -17.48 41.70 -12.21
CA PRO A 852 -18.69 40.88 -12.34
C PRO A 852 -19.95 41.68 -12.00
N ASP A 853 -21.06 41.41 -12.71
CA ASP A 853 -22.38 42.00 -12.46
C ASP A 853 -23.44 40.90 -12.27
N PRO A 854 -24.13 40.81 -11.12
CA PRO A 854 -25.20 39.84 -10.91
C PRO A 854 -26.37 39.98 -11.89
N ALA A 855 -26.57 41.16 -12.50
CA ALA A 855 -27.63 41.38 -13.49
C ALA A 855 -27.51 40.45 -14.70
N TRP A 856 -26.29 40.05 -15.08
CA TRP A 856 -26.05 39.10 -16.18
C TRP A 856 -26.70 37.73 -15.94
N ALA A 857 -26.63 37.23 -14.70
CA ALA A 857 -27.26 35.97 -14.32
C ALA A 857 -28.79 36.08 -14.31
N HIS A 858 -29.31 37.20 -13.82
CA HIS A 858 -30.75 37.46 -13.85
C HIS A 858 -31.28 37.58 -15.28
N GLU A 859 -30.58 38.29 -16.16
CA GLU A 859 -30.96 38.41 -17.56
C GLU A 859 -30.96 37.05 -18.27
N LEU A 860 -29.94 36.22 -18.05
CA LEU A 860 -29.90 34.87 -18.61
C LEU A 860 -31.07 34.02 -18.08
N ALA A 861 -31.37 34.11 -16.78
CA ALA A 861 -32.50 33.42 -16.17
C ALA A 861 -33.84 33.86 -16.78
N ASP A 862 -34.07 35.17 -16.93
CA ASP A 862 -35.30 35.73 -17.49
C ASP A 862 -35.52 35.31 -18.94
N ARG A 863 -34.46 35.30 -19.76
CA ARG A 863 -34.53 34.92 -21.18
C ARG A 863 -34.78 33.42 -21.40
N THR A 864 -34.34 32.57 -20.48
CA THR A 864 -34.34 31.11 -20.67
C THR A 864 -35.37 30.38 -19.80
N GLY A 865 -35.89 31.04 -18.77
CA GLY A 865 -36.76 30.48 -17.74
C GLY A 865 -36.03 29.56 -16.73
N MET A 866 -34.70 29.56 -16.70
CA MET A 866 -33.94 28.75 -15.75
C MET A 866 -33.82 29.43 -14.36
N PRO A 867 -33.61 28.67 -13.27
CA PRO A 867 -33.35 29.25 -11.96
C PRO A 867 -32.13 30.21 -11.97
N PRO A 868 -32.17 31.34 -11.24
CA PRO A 868 -31.05 32.28 -11.16
C PRO A 868 -29.72 31.65 -10.72
N ALA A 869 -29.75 30.65 -9.84
CA ALA A 869 -28.55 29.93 -9.42
C ALA A 869 -27.93 29.09 -10.56
N ASP A 870 -28.76 28.50 -11.44
CA ASP A 870 -28.28 27.77 -12.62
C ASP A 870 -27.67 28.76 -13.63
N ALA A 871 -28.34 29.89 -13.86
CA ALA A 871 -27.83 30.96 -14.72
C ALA A 871 -26.51 31.55 -14.21
N ALA A 872 -26.41 31.79 -12.90
CA ALA A 872 -25.18 32.27 -12.26
C ALA A 872 -24.03 31.26 -12.42
N ASN A 873 -24.30 29.96 -12.30
CA ASN A 873 -23.29 28.92 -12.55
C ASN A 873 -22.85 28.90 -14.03
N ILE A 874 -23.76 29.12 -14.98
CA ILE A 874 -23.39 29.24 -16.40
C ILE A 874 -22.53 30.48 -16.62
N VAL A 875 -22.91 31.65 -16.11
CA VAL A 875 -22.18 32.91 -16.34
C VAL A 875 -20.80 32.92 -15.66
N PHE A 876 -20.73 32.58 -14.38
CA PHE A 876 -19.52 32.74 -13.56
C PHE A 876 -18.69 31.45 -13.43
N GLY A 877 -19.27 30.30 -13.75
CA GLY A 877 -18.59 29.01 -13.73
C GLY A 877 -18.10 28.61 -12.32
N LEU A 878 -19.02 28.68 -11.36
CA LEU A 878 -18.79 28.44 -9.93
C LEU A 878 -19.35 27.05 -9.56
N LEU A 879 -18.46 26.07 -9.46
CA LEU A 879 -18.77 24.64 -9.55
C LEU A 879 -18.89 23.96 -8.17
N GLU A 880 -19.62 24.55 -7.23
CA GLU A 880 -19.75 23.98 -5.87
C GLU A 880 -20.76 22.80 -5.77
N TYR A 881 -21.48 22.45 -6.85
CA TYR A 881 -22.65 21.56 -6.73
C TYR A 881 -22.64 20.22 -7.48
N ALA A 882 -21.51 19.72 -8.02
CA ALA A 882 -21.57 18.37 -8.62
C ALA A 882 -20.37 17.43 -8.53
N LEU A 883 -19.09 17.81 -8.64
CA LEU A 883 -17.99 16.82 -8.60
C LEU A 883 -16.63 17.38 -8.13
N PRO A 884 -15.86 16.68 -7.27
CA PRO A 884 -14.67 17.22 -6.58
C PRO A 884 -13.37 17.43 -7.39
N PHE A 885 -13.36 17.31 -8.74
CA PHE A 885 -12.09 16.99 -9.43
C PHE A 885 -11.70 17.83 -10.67
N ALA A 886 -12.54 18.74 -11.19
CA ALA A 886 -12.27 19.36 -12.49
C ALA A 886 -11.66 20.77 -12.40
N TYR A 887 -12.15 21.62 -11.51
CA TYR A 887 -11.70 23.01 -11.36
C TYR A 887 -11.82 23.35 -9.88
N GLY A 888 -10.68 23.48 -9.18
CA GLY A 888 -10.63 23.55 -7.72
C GLY A 888 -11.73 24.41 -7.07
N ASP A 889 -12.26 23.90 -5.96
CA ASP A 889 -13.34 24.50 -5.19
C ASP A 889 -13.02 25.97 -4.89
N ILE A 890 -13.90 26.89 -5.31
CA ILE A 890 -13.87 28.27 -4.85
C ILE A 890 -14.96 28.36 -3.78
N PRO A 891 -14.59 28.51 -2.50
CA PRO A 891 -15.57 28.73 -1.44
C PRO A 891 -16.46 29.94 -1.77
N LEU A 892 -17.76 29.86 -1.49
CA LEU A 892 -18.66 31.03 -1.64
C LEU A 892 -18.16 32.26 -0.85
N SER A 893 -17.38 32.05 0.22
CA SER A 893 -16.75 33.12 1.01
C SER A 893 -15.76 33.97 0.22
N ASP A 894 -15.20 33.42 -0.86
CA ASP A 894 -14.16 34.07 -1.66
C ASP A 894 -14.76 34.88 -2.82
N LEU A 895 -16.09 34.85 -2.98
CA LEU A 895 -16.83 35.59 -3.98
C LEU A 895 -17.29 36.97 -3.46
N PRO A 896 -17.46 37.96 -4.35
CA PRO A 896 -18.17 39.20 -4.01
C PRO A 896 -19.56 38.88 -3.44
N LYS A 897 -20.00 39.62 -2.42
CA LYS A 897 -21.25 39.34 -1.68
C LYS A 897 -22.46 39.29 -2.60
N GLU A 898 -22.49 40.15 -3.61
CA GLU A 898 -23.57 40.26 -4.60
C GLU A 898 -23.64 39.03 -5.51
N ILE A 899 -22.50 38.39 -5.80
CA ILE A 899 -22.42 37.15 -6.59
C ILE A 899 -22.74 35.94 -5.70
N ALA A 900 -22.20 35.90 -4.49
CA ALA A 900 -22.50 34.83 -3.51
C ALA A 900 -24.00 34.73 -3.22
N ALA A 901 -24.72 35.86 -3.17
CA ALA A 901 -26.16 35.91 -2.92
C ALA A 901 -27.03 35.22 -4.00
N LEU A 902 -26.48 34.93 -5.19
CA LEU A 902 -27.19 34.20 -6.25
C LEU A 902 -27.30 32.70 -5.97
N PHE A 903 -26.53 32.16 -5.03
CA PHE A 903 -26.46 30.73 -4.71
C PHE A 903 -27.15 30.44 -3.37
N PRO A 904 -28.18 29.58 -3.32
CA PRO A 904 -28.83 29.19 -2.06
C PRO A 904 -27.95 28.22 -1.24
N GLU A 905 -28.02 28.27 0.10
CA GLU A 905 -27.22 27.40 1.01
C GLU A 905 -27.43 25.88 0.78
N ARG A 906 -28.56 25.48 0.19
CA ARG A 906 -28.86 24.09 -0.22
C ARG A 906 -29.73 24.05 -1.48
N GLY A 907 -29.12 23.83 -2.65
CA GLY A 907 -29.85 23.59 -3.90
C GLY A 907 -29.02 22.83 -4.93
N ARG A 908 -29.57 21.77 -5.53
CA ARG A 908 -28.92 21.10 -6.67
C ARG A 908 -29.21 21.85 -7.96
N VAL A 909 -28.17 22.09 -8.74
CA VAL A 909 -28.23 22.64 -10.10
C VAL A 909 -29.14 21.76 -10.97
N LYS A 910 -30.12 22.36 -11.68
CA LYS A 910 -31.12 21.59 -12.46
C LYS A 910 -30.72 21.40 -13.93
N VAL A 911 -29.89 22.28 -14.47
CA VAL A 911 -29.39 22.19 -15.85
C VAL A 911 -28.26 21.17 -15.93
N SER A 912 -28.25 20.31 -16.95
CA SER A 912 -27.17 19.32 -17.10
C SER A 912 -25.83 19.97 -17.45
N TRP A 913 -24.73 19.39 -16.98
CA TRP A 913 -23.38 19.91 -17.22
C TRP A 913 -23.06 20.12 -18.72
N PRO A 914 -23.36 19.17 -19.64
CA PRO A 914 -23.12 19.39 -21.06
C PRO A 914 -23.89 20.57 -21.66
N LEU A 915 -25.08 20.88 -21.12
CA LEU A 915 -25.88 22.01 -21.57
C LEU A 915 -25.36 23.33 -21.00
N GLN A 916 -24.84 23.33 -19.77
CA GLN A 916 -24.18 24.50 -19.19
C GLN A 916 -22.94 24.90 -19.97
N ASP A 917 -22.04 23.95 -20.26
CA ASP A 917 -20.77 24.22 -20.93
C ASP A 917 -21.01 24.69 -22.38
N ALA A 918 -21.90 24.02 -23.11
CA ALA A 918 -22.28 24.42 -24.45
C ALA A 918 -22.97 25.80 -24.51
N THR A 919 -23.63 26.23 -23.43
CA THR A 919 -24.22 27.57 -23.30
C THR A 919 -23.15 28.60 -22.95
N ARG A 920 -22.24 28.26 -22.01
CA ARG A 920 -21.18 29.13 -21.53
C ARG A 920 -20.19 29.51 -22.63
N GLU A 921 -19.90 28.60 -23.56
CA GLU A 921 -19.06 28.90 -24.72
C GLU A 921 -19.55 30.14 -25.50
N TYR A 922 -20.87 30.32 -25.60
CA TYR A 922 -21.49 31.41 -26.37
C TYR A 922 -21.58 32.73 -25.61
N LEU A 923 -21.23 32.76 -24.32
CA LEU A 923 -21.11 33.99 -23.56
C LEU A 923 -19.86 34.79 -23.96
N MET A 924 -18.84 34.15 -24.52
CA MET A 924 -17.55 34.77 -24.85
C MET A 924 -17.64 35.57 -26.17
N PRO A 925 -17.55 36.91 -26.18
CA PRO A 925 -17.63 37.69 -27.40
C PRO A 925 -16.52 37.36 -28.41
N ASP A 926 -16.78 37.58 -29.70
CA ASP A 926 -15.81 37.30 -30.76
C ASP A 926 -14.60 38.24 -30.69
N ASP A 927 -14.82 39.52 -30.33
CA ASP A 927 -13.80 40.45 -29.87
C ASP A 927 -13.76 40.46 -28.34
N PRO A 928 -12.70 39.96 -27.69
CA PRO A 928 -12.61 39.92 -26.23
C PRO A 928 -12.71 41.31 -25.57
N ALA A 929 -12.45 42.42 -26.27
CA ALA A 929 -12.57 43.78 -25.72
C ALA A 929 -13.99 44.09 -25.21
N GLU A 930 -15.00 43.54 -25.88
CA GLU A 930 -16.42 43.74 -25.53
C GLU A 930 -16.74 43.25 -24.11
N LEU A 931 -15.98 42.31 -23.53
CA LEU A 931 -16.20 41.85 -22.16
C LEU A 931 -16.03 42.96 -21.12
N TRP A 932 -15.09 43.89 -21.34
CA TRP A 932 -14.85 45.01 -20.41
C TRP A 932 -15.81 46.17 -20.65
N GLU A 933 -16.43 46.26 -21.83
CA GLU A 933 -17.26 47.38 -22.26
C GLU A 933 -18.75 47.09 -22.06
N ASN A 934 -19.20 45.91 -22.49
CA ASN A 934 -20.60 45.49 -22.53
C ASN A 934 -20.90 44.25 -21.67
N GLY A 935 -19.86 43.51 -21.26
CA GLY A 935 -19.99 42.25 -20.53
C GLY A 935 -20.20 41.03 -21.45
N PRO A 936 -20.55 39.87 -20.88
CA PRO A 936 -20.80 38.63 -21.65
C PRO A 936 -22.01 38.73 -22.58
N LEU A 937 -22.02 37.96 -23.69
CA LEU A 937 -23.11 37.95 -24.67
C LEU A 937 -24.32 37.10 -24.21
N ILE A 938 -25.07 37.63 -23.23
CA ILE A 938 -26.20 36.92 -22.59
C ILE A 938 -27.28 36.52 -23.60
N ALA A 939 -27.67 37.40 -24.52
CA ALA A 939 -28.71 37.10 -25.51
C ALA A 939 -28.31 35.91 -26.42
N ARG A 940 -27.07 35.89 -26.92
CA ARG A 940 -26.55 34.82 -27.77
C ARG A 940 -26.49 33.49 -27.03
N ALA A 941 -26.06 33.50 -25.78
CA ALA A 941 -26.05 32.30 -24.95
C ALA A 941 -27.48 31.80 -24.64
N ALA A 942 -28.43 32.70 -24.38
CA ALA A 942 -29.83 32.34 -24.12
C ALA A 942 -30.49 31.68 -25.35
N GLU A 943 -30.32 32.26 -26.54
CA GLU A 943 -30.78 31.67 -27.80
C GLU A 943 -30.22 30.26 -27.98
N ARG A 944 -28.91 30.13 -27.75
CA ARG A 944 -28.23 28.85 -27.86
C ARG A 944 -28.75 27.80 -26.87
N TYR A 945 -28.98 28.20 -25.61
CA TYR A 945 -29.55 27.31 -24.61
C TYR A 945 -30.92 26.79 -25.02
N LEU A 946 -31.80 27.66 -25.52
CA LEU A 946 -33.15 27.30 -25.96
C LEU A 946 -33.11 26.33 -27.14
N GLU A 947 -32.24 26.58 -28.14
CA GLU A 947 -32.03 25.67 -29.27
C GLU A 947 -31.61 24.26 -28.84
N LEU A 948 -30.72 24.16 -27.84
CA LEU A 948 -30.18 22.90 -27.35
C LEU A 948 -31.18 22.17 -26.44
N ARG A 949 -31.88 22.91 -25.57
CA ARG A 949 -32.91 22.37 -24.67
C ARG A 949 -34.03 21.73 -25.45
N ASP A 950 -34.53 22.40 -26.49
CA ASP A 950 -35.65 21.90 -27.30
C ASP A 950 -35.25 20.70 -28.19
N ALA A 951 -33.97 20.34 -28.21
CA ALA A 951 -33.41 19.24 -29.00
C ALA A 951 -33.06 17.99 -28.16
N LEU A 952 -32.99 18.12 -26.84
CA LEU A 952 -32.78 17.05 -25.85
C LEU A 952 -34.12 16.51 -25.36
#